data_AF-A0A0E0DXN3-F1
#
_entry.id   AF-A0A0E0DXN3-F1
#
_cell.length_a   1.000
_cell.length_b   1.000
_cell.length_c   1.000
_cell.angle_alpha   90.00
_cell.angle_beta   90.00
_cell.angle_gamma   90.00
#
_symmetry.space_group_name_H-M   'P 1'
#
loop_
_entity.id
_entity.type
_entity.pdbx_description
1 polymer ?
#
loop_
_entity_poly.entity_id
_entity_poly.type
_entity_poly.pdbx_seq_one_letter_code
_entity_poly.pdbx_strand_id
1 'polypeptide(L)'
;MYVVKRDGRQETVHFDKITARLKKLSYGLSQEHCDPLAARIAVSNLHKNTKKSFSETIKDMYGHFNERSGLNAPLVAHDIYEVIMKNASRLDSEIIYDRDFDYDYFGFKTLERSYLLKLGGKVVERPQHMLMRVSLSSCFLICMKDDSIEGIYDTLKECAVISKSAGGIGVSEEHRARDLFYALWVPDLFMQRVQNNQEWSLFCPNEAPGLADCWGDEFEKLYTKYEREGKAKKIVPAQTLWFDILKAQIETGTPYMLYKDTCNRKSNQQNLGTIKSSNLCTEIIEYTSPTETAVCNLASIALPRFVREKGVPIESHPSKLVGSSDSKNRYFDFDKLAEVTSTVTYNLNKIIDINYYPVETAKRSNMRHRPIGIGVQGLADTFILLGMPFDSPEAQQLNKDIFETIYFHSLKASAELAGKEGPYETYEGSPVSKGILQPDMWNVVPSDRWNWPSLRSTISKVGLRNSLLVAPMPTASTSQILGNNECFEPYTSNIYSRRVLSGEFVVVNKHLLHDLTEMGVWTPALKNKIIYEDGSVQKMTEIPDDLKAIYKTVWEIKQKTLVDMAVDRGCYIDQSQSLNVHMEQPNFGKLTSLHFHAWSKENGTKAAEEEDVEAKMAQMVCSLNNREECLACGRNH
;
A
#
# COMPACT_ATOMS: atom_id res chain seq x y z
N MET A 1 42.46 -13.27 -24.37
CA MET A 1 41.57 -12.12 -24.05
C MET A 1 42.20 -11.30 -22.94
N TYR A 2 42.05 -9.98 -22.98
CA TYR A 2 42.53 -9.06 -21.94
C TYR A 2 41.35 -8.24 -21.40
N VAL A 3 41.35 -7.95 -20.10
CA VAL A 3 40.44 -7.01 -19.45
C VAL A 3 41.22 -5.76 -19.09
N VAL A 4 40.65 -4.59 -19.40
CA VAL A 4 41.16 -3.30 -18.94
C VAL A 4 40.67 -3.07 -17.52
N LYS A 5 41.60 -2.95 -16.58
CA LYS A 5 41.30 -2.59 -15.19
C LYS A 5 40.98 -1.11 -15.06
N ARG A 6 40.41 -0.75 -13.91
CA ARG A 6 40.04 0.64 -13.59
C ARG A 6 41.23 1.59 -13.50
N ASP A 7 42.42 1.07 -13.22
CA ASP A 7 43.69 1.81 -13.25
C ASP A 7 44.29 1.89 -14.67
N GLY A 8 43.53 1.50 -15.70
CA GLY A 8 43.94 1.51 -17.11
C GLY A 8 44.83 0.33 -17.51
N ARG A 9 45.26 -0.53 -16.57
CA ARG A 9 46.15 -1.66 -16.88
C ARG A 9 45.41 -2.78 -17.60
N GLN A 10 46.04 -3.35 -18.62
CA GLN A 10 45.56 -4.57 -19.26
C GLN A 10 46.00 -5.79 -18.45
N GLU A 11 45.06 -6.66 -18.08
CA GLU A 11 45.34 -7.95 -17.45
C GLU A 11 44.78 -9.08 -18.32
N THR A 12 45.56 -10.15 -18.46
CA THR A 12 45.12 -11.37 -19.15
C THR A 12 43.91 -11.98 -18.42
N VAL A 13 42.88 -12.36 -19.18
CA VAL A 13 41.71 -13.03 -18.62
C VAL A 13 42.11 -14.40 -18.10
N HIS A 14 42.13 -14.56 -16.79
CA HIS A 14 42.30 -15.85 -16.12
C HIS A 14 40.95 -16.37 -15.65
N PHE A 15 40.52 -17.49 -16.21
CA PHE A 15 39.25 -18.13 -15.85
C PHE A 15 39.18 -18.41 -14.34
N ASP A 16 40.25 -18.92 -13.75
CA ASP A 16 40.33 -19.23 -12.32
C ASP A 16 40.16 -18.00 -11.42
N LYS A 17 40.67 -16.84 -11.82
CA LYS A 17 40.51 -15.59 -11.05
C LYS A 17 39.07 -15.09 -11.10
N ILE A 18 38.38 -15.24 -12.23
CA ILE A 18 36.96 -14.89 -12.37
C ILE A 18 36.12 -15.85 -11.52
N THR A 19 36.35 -17.16 -11.67
CA THR A 19 35.65 -18.20 -10.93
C THR A 19 35.88 -18.08 -9.42
N ALA A 20 37.09 -17.75 -8.96
CA ALA A 20 37.37 -17.52 -7.54
C ALA A 20 36.60 -16.32 -6.97
N ARG A 21 36.43 -15.25 -7.75
CA ARG A 21 35.61 -14.09 -7.35
C ARG A 21 34.13 -14.45 -7.28
N LEU A 22 33.62 -15.20 -8.26
CA LEU A 22 32.24 -15.67 -8.25
C LEU A 22 32.00 -16.59 -7.03
N LYS A 23 32.88 -17.58 -6.80
CA LYS A 23 32.82 -18.48 -5.63
C LYS A 23 32.78 -17.73 -4.31
N LYS A 24 33.57 -16.67 -4.15
CA LYS A 24 33.56 -15.84 -2.93
C LYS A 24 32.23 -15.12 -2.71
N LEU A 25 31.58 -14.67 -3.79
CA LEU A 25 30.26 -14.04 -3.74
C LEU A 25 29.11 -15.07 -3.62
N SER A 26 29.37 -16.34 -3.91
CA SER A 26 28.41 -17.44 -3.82
C SER A 26 28.28 -18.06 -2.43
N TYR A 27 28.97 -17.55 -1.41
CA TYR A 27 28.90 -18.11 -0.06
C TYR A 27 27.46 -18.08 0.49
N GLY A 28 26.94 -19.24 0.90
CA GLY A 28 25.57 -19.41 1.42
C GLY A 28 24.47 -19.42 0.34
N LEU A 29 24.81 -19.46 -0.95
CA LEU A 29 23.83 -19.55 -2.05
C LEU A 29 23.66 -20.99 -2.53
N SER A 30 22.46 -21.32 -3.00
CA SER A 30 22.22 -22.56 -3.76
C SER A 30 23.11 -22.60 -5.01
N GLN A 31 23.72 -23.76 -5.29
CA GLN A 31 24.55 -23.97 -6.48
C GLN A 31 23.74 -23.95 -7.78
N GLU A 32 22.41 -24.08 -7.69
CA GLU A 32 21.52 -24.17 -8.84
C GLU A 32 20.87 -22.83 -9.21
N HIS A 33 21.05 -21.76 -8.41
CA HIS A 33 20.34 -20.49 -8.58
C HIS A 33 21.27 -19.28 -8.67
N CYS A 34 21.15 -18.50 -9.75
CA CYS A 34 22.08 -17.42 -10.07
C CYS A 34 21.64 -15.99 -9.68
N ASP A 35 20.39 -15.78 -9.26
CA ASP A 35 19.85 -14.41 -9.05
C ASP A 35 20.52 -13.65 -7.88
N PRO A 36 20.73 -14.24 -6.69
CA PRO A 36 21.44 -13.54 -5.61
C PRO A 36 22.91 -13.25 -5.96
N LEU A 37 23.52 -14.06 -6.83
CA LEU A 37 24.89 -13.83 -7.30
C LEU A 37 24.97 -12.59 -8.19
N ALA A 38 24.00 -12.37 -9.07
CA ALA A 38 23.94 -11.17 -9.93
C ALA A 38 23.83 -9.89 -9.08
N ALA A 39 22.99 -9.90 -8.05
CA ALA A 39 22.86 -8.81 -7.09
C ALA A 39 24.20 -8.51 -6.39
N ARG A 40 24.84 -9.55 -5.84
CA ARG A 40 26.12 -9.42 -5.14
C ARG A 40 27.25 -8.91 -6.02
N ILE A 41 27.28 -9.31 -7.30
CA ILE A 41 28.23 -8.76 -8.28
C ILE A 41 27.98 -7.26 -8.50
N ALA A 42 26.71 -6.87 -8.69
CA ALA A 42 26.33 -5.48 -8.91
C ALA A 42 26.68 -4.59 -7.70
N VAL A 43 26.35 -5.04 -6.49
CA VAL A 43 26.69 -4.36 -5.23
C VAL A 43 28.21 -4.29 -5.03
N SER A 44 28.94 -5.38 -5.26
CA SER A 44 30.41 -5.38 -5.19
C SER A 44 31.03 -4.39 -6.19
N ASN A 45 30.44 -4.26 -7.37
CA ASN A 45 30.87 -3.29 -8.37
C ASN A 45 30.59 -1.84 -7.90
N LEU A 46 29.41 -1.59 -7.31
CA LEU A 46 29.04 -0.29 -6.72
C LEU A 46 29.99 0.10 -5.60
N HIS A 47 30.29 -0.80 -4.65
CA HIS A 47 31.21 -0.53 -3.54
C HIS A 47 32.59 -0.13 -4.00
N LYS A 48 33.09 -0.71 -5.09
CA LYS A 48 34.39 -0.32 -5.64
C LYS A 48 34.35 1.04 -6.35
N ASN A 49 33.18 1.51 -6.79
CA ASN A 49 32.98 2.77 -7.53
C ASN A 49 32.50 3.93 -6.63
N THR A 50 32.24 3.68 -5.35
CA THR A 50 31.70 4.65 -4.40
C THR A 50 32.61 4.75 -3.17
N LYS A 51 32.62 5.92 -2.53
CA LYS A 51 33.35 6.10 -1.27
C LYS A 51 32.76 5.21 -0.18
N LYS A 52 33.62 4.78 0.76
CA LYS A 52 33.16 3.97 1.91
C LYS A 52 32.58 4.85 3.01
N SER A 53 33.14 6.02 3.29
CA SER A 53 32.61 6.91 4.33
C SER A 53 31.31 7.58 3.88
N PHE A 54 30.29 7.54 4.75
CA PHE A 54 29.02 8.23 4.56
C PHE A 54 29.23 9.74 4.67
N SER A 55 29.96 10.20 5.69
CA SER A 55 30.23 11.63 5.87
C SER A 55 30.98 12.23 4.67
N GLU A 56 32.02 11.59 4.14
CA GLU A 56 32.70 12.05 2.93
C GLU A 56 31.80 12.08 1.70
N THR A 57 30.88 11.12 1.58
CA THR A 57 29.91 11.06 0.49
C THR A 57 28.92 12.23 0.56
N ILE A 58 28.43 12.54 1.76
CA ILE A 58 27.56 13.70 2.01
C ILE A 58 28.31 15.01 1.76
N LYS A 59 29.61 15.07 2.05
CA LYS A 59 30.46 16.23 1.73
C LYS A 59 30.52 16.51 0.24
N ASP A 60 30.70 15.47 -0.58
CA ASP A 60 30.71 15.62 -2.03
C ASP A 60 29.33 16.06 -2.56
N MET A 61 28.25 15.53 -1.98
CA MET A 61 26.87 15.89 -2.37
C MET A 61 26.52 17.33 -2.02
N TYR A 62 26.95 17.81 -0.85
CA TYR A 62 26.75 19.20 -0.43
C TYR A 62 27.62 20.16 -1.24
N GLY A 63 28.86 19.77 -1.53
CA GLY A 63 29.77 20.54 -2.38
C GLY A 63 29.48 20.45 -3.89
N HIS A 64 28.34 19.89 -4.31
CA HIS A 64 28.06 19.68 -5.72
C HIS A 64 27.95 21.00 -6.49
N PHE A 65 28.80 21.15 -7.51
CA PHE A 65 28.74 22.22 -8.49
C PHE A 65 28.17 21.71 -9.81
N ASN A 66 27.16 22.41 -10.34
CA ASN A 66 26.56 22.07 -11.62
C ASN A 66 27.30 22.81 -12.73
N GLU A 67 28.12 22.09 -13.49
CA GLU A 67 28.94 22.63 -14.59
C GLU A 67 28.09 23.27 -15.71
N ARG A 68 26.84 22.84 -15.91
CA ARG A 68 25.97 23.39 -16.96
C ARG A 68 25.38 24.74 -16.58
N SER A 69 24.99 24.91 -15.32
CA SER A 69 24.43 26.17 -14.82
C SER A 69 25.48 27.11 -14.27
N GLY A 70 26.69 26.62 -13.95
CA GLY A 70 27.74 27.40 -13.31
C GLY A 70 27.44 27.75 -11.84
N LEU A 71 26.51 27.03 -11.20
CA LEU A 71 26.04 27.31 -9.84
C LEU A 71 26.30 26.13 -8.89
N ASN A 72 26.49 26.45 -7.61
CA ASN A 72 26.43 25.44 -6.54
C ASN A 72 25.00 24.88 -6.46
N ALA A 73 24.89 23.56 -6.56
CA ALA A 73 23.63 22.83 -6.56
C ALA A 73 23.70 21.69 -5.53
N PRO A 74 23.75 22.01 -4.22
CA PRO A 74 23.85 21.00 -3.17
C PRO A 74 22.68 20.01 -3.25
N LEU A 75 22.98 18.71 -3.13
CA LEU A 75 21.97 17.66 -3.12
C LEU A 75 21.45 17.33 -1.72
N VAL A 76 22.03 17.93 -0.68
CA VAL A 76 21.69 17.74 0.74
C VAL A 76 21.47 19.12 1.36
N ALA A 77 20.45 19.24 2.21
CA ALA A 77 20.16 20.49 2.92
C ALA A 77 21.29 20.86 3.90
N HIS A 78 21.50 22.17 4.09
CA HIS A 78 22.64 22.67 4.88
C HIS A 78 22.56 22.29 6.35
N ASP A 79 21.38 22.41 6.96
CA ASP A 79 21.09 21.99 8.33
C ASP A 79 21.36 20.49 8.55
N ILE A 80 20.93 19.65 7.61
CA ILE A 80 21.20 18.20 7.63
C ILE A 80 22.70 17.92 7.48
N TYR A 81 23.37 18.62 6.57
CA TYR A 81 24.82 18.52 6.39
C TYR A 81 25.57 18.84 7.69
N GLU A 82 25.22 19.93 8.38
CA GLU A 82 25.87 20.32 9.64
C GLU A 82 25.68 19.26 10.73
N VAL A 83 24.46 18.73 10.88
CA VAL A 83 24.16 17.65 11.84
C VAL A 83 24.98 16.40 11.52
N ILE A 84 25.07 16.01 10.25
CA ILE A 84 25.85 14.85 9.81
C ILE A 84 27.33 15.08 10.11
N MET A 85 27.88 16.24 9.76
CA MET A 85 29.30 16.53 9.99
C MET A 85 29.66 16.58 11.47
N LYS A 86 28.78 17.15 12.31
CA LYS A 86 28.96 17.18 13.76
C LYS A 86 28.99 15.77 14.37
N ASN A 87 28.30 14.81 13.76
CA ASN A 87 28.19 13.43 14.25
C ASN A 87 28.92 12.42 13.35
N ALA A 88 29.82 12.89 12.47
CA ALA A 88 30.37 12.09 11.36
C ALA A 88 31.00 10.77 11.81
N SER A 89 31.83 10.79 12.85
CA SER A 89 32.52 9.60 13.36
C SER A 89 31.55 8.52 13.82
N ARG A 90 30.52 8.91 14.57
CA ARG A 90 29.47 8.01 15.07
C ARG A 90 28.63 7.47 13.91
N LEU A 91 28.18 8.34 13.01
CA LEU A 91 27.34 7.91 11.87
C LEU A 91 28.10 6.96 10.95
N ASP A 92 29.39 7.21 10.68
CA ASP A 92 30.22 6.32 9.87
C ASP A 92 30.45 4.94 10.52
N SER A 93 30.54 4.87 11.86
CA SER A 93 30.76 3.60 12.58
C SER A 93 29.53 2.70 12.69
N GLU A 94 28.33 3.27 12.67
CA GLU A 94 27.06 2.52 12.80
C GLU A 94 26.64 1.85 11.48
N ILE A 95 27.25 2.23 10.35
CA ILE A 95 26.87 1.69 9.04
C ILE A 95 27.49 0.32 8.79
N ILE A 96 26.62 -0.67 8.60
CA ILE A 96 26.98 -2.06 8.27
C ILE A 96 26.81 -2.28 6.76
N TYR A 97 27.89 -2.15 5.99
CA TYR A 97 27.86 -2.26 4.52
C TYR A 97 27.51 -3.66 3.99
N ASP A 98 27.67 -4.71 4.80
CA ASP A 98 27.32 -6.07 4.37
C ASP A 98 25.82 -6.23 4.10
N ARG A 99 24.98 -5.38 4.70
CA ARG A 99 23.53 -5.33 4.44
C ARG A 99 23.19 -4.90 3.01
N ASP A 100 24.11 -4.27 2.27
CA ASP A 100 23.89 -3.98 0.85
C ASP A 100 23.79 -5.28 0.02
N PHE A 101 24.29 -6.42 0.51
CA PHE A 101 24.19 -7.71 -0.16
C PHE A 101 22.87 -8.45 0.11
N ASP A 102 21.98 -7.89 0.94
CA ASP A 102 20.67 -8.48 1.22
C ASP A 102 19.64 -8.16 0.13
N TYR A 103 19.90 -7.18 -0.74
CA TYR A 103 19.02 -6.85 -1.87
C TYR A 103 19.10 -7.92 -2.96
N ASP A 104 17.95 -8.26 -3.55
CA ASP A 104 17.95 -9.02 -4.80
C ASP A 104 18.37 -8.12 -5.98
N TYR A 105 18.59 -8.72 -7.14
CA TYR A 105 19.13 -8.01 -8.30
C TYR A 105 18.19 -6.88 -8.76
N PHE A 106 16.88 -7.16 -8.79
CA PHE A 106 15.90 -6.21 -9.29
C PHE A 106 15.65 -5.07 -8.30
N GLY A 107 15.57 -5.38 -7.00
CA GLY A 107 15.45 -4.39 -5.94
C GLY A 107 16.65 -3.45 -5.90
N PHE A 108 17.87 -4.00 -6.04
CA PHE A 108 19.08 -3.19 -6.17
C PHE A 108 19.06 -2.30 -7.43
N LYS A 109 18.60 -2.84 -8.58
CA LYS A 109 18.50 -2.05 -9.81
C LYS A 109 17.45 -0.94 -9.73
N THR A 110 16.34 -1.17 -9.04
CA THR A 110 15.36 -0.11 -8.73
C THR A 110 16.01 1.00 -7.90
N LEU A 111 16.76 0.65 -6.85
CA LEU A 111 17.52 1.61 -6.06
C LEU A 111 18.51 2.41 -6.91
N GLU A 112 19.36 1.73 -7.68
CA GLU A 112 20.39 2.34 -8.54
C GLU A 112 19.79 3.28 -9.60
N ARG A 113 18.61 2.94 -10.13
CA ARG A 113 17.95 3.73 -11.17
C ARG A 113 17.43 5.05 -10.61
N SER A 114 16.71 5.01 -9.48
CA SER A 114 15.83 6.11 -9.06
C SER A 114 16.09 6.67 -7.66
N TYR A 115 16.73 5.92 -6.75
CA TYR A 115 16.82 6.31 -5.33
C TYR A 115 18.22 6.71 -4.87
N LEU A 116 19.26 6.10 -5.44
CA LEU A 116 20.64 6.44 -5.10
C LEU A 116 21.05 7.72 -5.83
N LEU A 117 21.49 8.73 -5.06
CA LEU A 117 21.88 10.02 -5.61
C LEU A 117 23.12 9.92 -6.52
N LYS A 118 23.13 10.77 -7.54
CA LYS A 118 24.12 10.77 -8.64
C LYS A 118 24.81 12.11 -8.75
N LEU A 119 26.13 12.11 -8.95
CA LEU A 119 26.93 13.28 -9.32
C LEU A 119 27.49 13.07 -10.73
N GLY A 120 27.24 14.03 -11.64
CA GLY A 120 27.67 13.92 -13.04
C GLY A 120 27.13 12.67 -13.74
N GLY A 121 25.93 12.21 -13.36
CA GLY A 121 25.30 11.00 -13.88
C GLY A 121 25.82 9.67 -13.30
N LYS A 122 26.81 9.70 -12.39
CA LYS A 122 27.35 8.52 -11.72
C LYS A 122 26.78 8.39 -10.31
N VAL A 123 26.39 7.18 -9.92
CA VAL A 123 25.93 6.89 -8.56
C VAL A 123 27.08 7.08 -7.59
N VAL A 124 26.88 7.92 -6.57
CA VAL A 124 27.86 8.18 -5.51
C VAL A 124 27.42 7.60 -4.16
N GLU A 125 26.12 7.35 -4.02
CA GLU A 125 25.49 6.87 -2.79
C GLU A 125 25.40 5.33 -2.76
N ARG A 126 25.73 4.71 -1.62
CA ARG A 126 25.41 3.30 -1.35
C ARG A 126 24.01 3.16 -0.75
N PRO A 127 23.34 2.00 -0.84
CA PRO A 127 22.04 1.80 -0.19
C PRO A 127 22.05 2.15 1.31
N GLN A 128 23.09 1.74 2.06
CA GLN A 128 23.20 2.16 3.46
C GLN A 128 23.33 3.68 3.66
N HIS A 129 23.99 4.40 2.74
CA HIS A 129 24.09 5.86 2.80
C HIS A 129 22.72 6.51 2.59
N MET A 130 21.95 6.00 1.63
CA MET A 130 20.57 6.43 1.39
C MET A 130 19.70 6.21 2.62
N LEU A 131 19.76 5.03 3.24
CA LEU A 131 18.98 4.73 4.45
C LEU A 131 19.35 5.68 5.60
N MET A 132 20.64 5.95 5.80
CA MET A 132 21.10 6.90 6.80
C MET A 132 20.62 8.32 6.50
N ARG A 133 20.61 8.75 5.23
CA ARG A 133 20.07 10.05 4.80
C ARG A 133 18.54 10.14 4.95
N VAL A 134 17.79 9.11 4.56
CA VAL A 134 16.31 9.09 4.57
C VAL A 134 15.74 9.10 5.98
N SER A 135 16.52 8.75 6.99
CA SER A 135 16.14 8.99 8.39
C SER A 135 15.81 10.48 8.72
N LEU A 136 15.81 11.39 7.73
CA LEU A 136 15.77 12.84 7.85
C LEU A 136 14.77 13.62 6.91
N SER A 137 13.82 13.05 6.10
CA SER A 137 12.92 13.87 5.19
C SER A 137 11.59 13.21 4.65
N SER A 138 10.54 13.94 4.15
CA SER A 138 9.23 13.40 3.56
C SER A 138 8.37 14.33 2.60
N CYS A 139 7.07 13.99 2.29
CA CYS A 139 6.20 14.39 1.11
C CYS A 139 4.72 14.89 1.41
N PHE A 140 3.83 15.18 0.40
CA PHE A 140 2.52 15.95 0.46
C PHE A 140 1.29 15.47 -0.40
N LEU A 141 0.06 15.99 -0.14
CA LEU A 141 -1.21 15.90 -0.94
C LEU A 141 -1.95 17.29 -1.08
N ILE A 142 -3.08 17.44 -1.83
CA ILE A 142 -3.94 18.69 -2.04
C ILE A 142 -5.44 18.42 -2.29
N CYS A 143 -6.30 19.44 -2.07
CA CYS A 143 -7.73 19.56 -2.41
C CYS A 143 -8.08 20.82 -3.24
N MET A 144 -9.24 20.83 -3.91
CA MET A 144 -9.80 21.97 -4.68
C MET A 144 -10.42 23.05 -3.79
N LYS A 145 -10.11 24.33 -4.06
CA LYS A 145 -10.40 25.46 -3.16
C LYS A 145 -11.82 26.03 -3.25
N ASP A 146 -12.37 26.22 -4.45
CA ASP A 146 -13.69 26.84 -4.65
C ASP A 146 -14.19 26.64 -6.09
N ASP A 147 -15.52 26.65 -6.31
CA ASP A 147 -16.18 26.59 -7.63
C ASP A 147 -16.29 27.99 -8.24
N SER A 148 -15.14 28.63 -8.37
CA SER A 148 -14.93 29.92 -9.01
C SER A 148 -13.68 29.85 -9.88
N ILE A 149 -13.57 30.69 -10.91
CA ILE A 149 -12.38 30.69 -11.78
C ILE A 149 -11.10 30.89 -10.96
N GLU A 150 -11.13 31.76 -9.96
CA GLU A 150 -9.99 31.97 -9.06
C GLU A 150 -9.67 30.71 -8.23
N GLY A 151 -10.68 30.06 -7.65
CA GLY A 151 -10.53 28.81 -6.92
C GLY A 151 -9.98 27.65 -7.75
N ILE A 152 -10.44 27.51 -9.01
CA ILE A 152 -9.98 26.49 -9.96
C ILE A 152 -8.51 26.70 -10.32
N TYR A 153 -8.12 27.93 -10.69
CA TYR A 153 -6.74 28.21 -11.11
C TYR A 153 -5.75 28.21 -9.94
N ASP A 154 -6.17 28.60 -8.75
CA ASP A 154 -5.34 28.43 -7.54
C ASP A 154 -5.14 26.96 -7.19
N THR A 155 -6.18 26.14 -7.32
CA THR A 155 -6.07 24.68 -7.16
C THR A 155 -5.10 24.12 -8.19
N LEU A 156 -5.23 24.48 -9.46
CA LEU A 156 -4.33 24.02 -10.53
C LEU A 156 -2.87 24.43 -10.25
N LYS A 157 -2.66 25.64 -9.74
CA LYS A 157 -1.34 26.13 -9.33
C LYS A 157 -0.78 25.29 -8.18
N GLU A 158 -1.56 25.02 -7.14
CA GLU A 158 -1.11 24.15 -6.05
C GLU A 158 -0.80 22.75 -6.61
N CYS A 159 -1.66 22.20 -7.48
CA CYS A 159 -1.44 20.91 -8.13
C CYS A 159 -0.13 20.85 -8.90
N ALA A 160 0.17 21.89 -9.68
CA ALA A 160 1.43 21.99 -10.40
C ALA A 160 2.64 22.05 -9.45
N VAL A 161 2.54 22.77 -8.32
CA VAL A 161 3.63 22.91 -7.35
C VAL A 161 3.89 21.60 -6.58
N ILE A 162 2.84 20.86 -6.22
CA ILE A 162 2.99 19.56 -5.54
C ILE A 162 3.43 18.46 -6.49
N SER A 163 2.85 18.40 -7.69
CA SER A 163 3.28 17.47 -8.73
C SER A 163 4.76 17.69 -9.09
N LYS A 164 5.22 18.94 -9.17
CA LYS A 164 6.65 19.30 -9.31
C LYS A 164 7.51 18.73 -8.17
N SER A 165 6.94 18.56 -6.98
CA SER A 165 7.59 18.01 -5.79
C SER A 165 7.36 16.49 -5.63
N ALA A 166 6.96 15.81 -6.71
CA ALA A 166 6.67 14.37 -6.79
C ALA A 166 5.51 13.88 -5.90
N GLY A 167 4.58 14.76 -5.53
CA GLY A 167 3.32 14.39 -4.85
C GLY A 167 2.24 13.96 -5.85
N GLY A 168 1.55 12.86 -5.57
CA GLY A 168 0.33 12.43 -6.28
C GLY A 168 -0.89 13.20 -5.81
N ILE A 169 -1.88 13.43 -6.69
CA ILE A 169 -3.02 14.31 -6.43
C ILE A 169 -4.30 13.66 -6.98
N GLY A 170 -5.41 13.74 -6.24
CA GLY A 170 -6.76 13.43 -6.73
C GLY A 170 -7.54 14.72 -7.01
N VAL A 171 -8.09 14.87 -8.22
CA VAL A 171 -8.89 16.04 -8.66
C VAL A 171 -9.98 15.53 -9.64
N SER A 172 -11.14 16.20 -9.74
CA SER A 172 -12.23 15.83 -10.67
C SER A 172 -12.27 16.70 -11.95
N GLU A 173 -12.89 16.15 -13.02
CA GLU A 173 -13.17 16.71 -14.38
C GLU A 173 -12.06 16.56 -15.45
N GLU A 174 -12.26 16.46 -16.79
CA GLU A 174 -13.39 16.59 -17.74
C GLU A 174 -13.26 15.58 -18.95
N HIS A 175 -14.15 15.64 -19.96
CA HIS A 175 -14.62 14.65 -20.96
C HIS A 175 -13.71 13.51 -21.49
N ARG A 176 -12.39 13.66 -21.59
CA ARG A 176 -11.42 12.57 -21.81
C ARG A 176 -10.06 13.01 -21.27
N ALA A 177 -9.71 12.56 -20.07
CA ALA A 177 -8.43 12.85 -19.45
C ALA A 177 -7.75 11.53 -19.08
N ARG A 178 -7.09 10.89 -20.07
CA ARG A 178 -6.43 9.58 -19.88
C ARG A 178 -5.29 9.59 -18.88
N ASP A 179 -4.71 10.76 -18.63
CA ASP A 179 -3.66 10.96 -17.64
C ASP A 179 -4.21 11.23 -16.23
N LEU A 180 -5.55 11.27 -16.06
CA LEU A 180 -6.23 11.34 -14.78
C LEU A 180 -6.80 9.98 -14.38
N PHE A 181 -6.86 9.76 -13.07
CA PHE A 181 -7.56 8.62 -12.47
C PHE A 181 -8.90 9.09 -11.93
N TYR A 182 -9.96 8.32 -12.20
CA TYR A 182 -11.32 8.65 -11.77
C TYR A 182 -11.72 7.81 -10.56
N ALA A 183 -12.46 8.43 -9.64
CA ALA A 183 -13.01 7.79 -8.45
C ALA A 183 -14.43 8.28 -8.18
N LEU A 184 -15.27 7.43 -7.61
CA LEU A 184 -16.62 7.75 -7.16
C LEU A 184 -16.67 7.81 -5.63
N TRP A 185 -17.22 8.90 -5.12
CA TRP A 185 -17.54 9.10 -3.71
C TRP A 185 -19.04 8.82 -3.50
N VAL A 186 -19.35 7.55 -3.21
CA VAL A 186 -20.71 6.99 -3.33
C VAL A 186 -21.44 7.06 -1.99
N PRO A 187 -22.60 7.73 -1.90
CA PRO A 187 -23.44 7.69 -0.70
C PRO A 187 -24.20 6.36 -0.59
N ASP A 188 -24.50 5.92 0.63
CA ASP A 188 -25.30 4.72 0.94
C ASP A 188 -26.66 4.77 0.22
N LEU A 189 -27.29 5.95 0.17
CA LEU A 189 -28.56 6.16 -0.53
C LEU A 189 -28.50 5.71 -1.99
N PHE A 190 -27.41 5.97 -2.72
CA PHE A 190 -27.30 5.54 -4.10
C PHE A 190 -27.32 4.01 -4.21
N MET A 191 -26.54 3.32 -3.36
CA MET A 191 -26.50 1.86 -3.32
C MET A 191 -27.87 1.27 -2.98
N GLN A 192 -28.58 1.86 -2.00
CA GLN A 192 -29.95 1.46 -1.65
C GLN A 192 -30.92 1.67 -2.82
N ARG A 193 -30.82 2.77 -3.57
CA ARG A 193 -31.68 3.03 -4.73
C ARG A 193 -31.41 2.07 -5.88
N VAL A 194 -30.15 1.72 -6.13
CA VAL A 194 -29.78 0.68 -7.11
C VAL A 194 -30.39 -0.67 -6.71
N GLN A 195 -30.23 -1.07 -5.45
CA GLN A 195 -30.78 -2.33 -4.93
C GLN A 195 -32.31 -2.40 -5.02
N ASN A 196 -32.99 -1.30 -4.74
CA ASN A 196 -34.46 -1.24 -4.73
C ASN A 196 -35.07 -0.82 -6.08
N ASN A 197 -34.27 -0.72 -7.14
CA ASN A 197 -34.70 -0.29 -8.48
C ASN A 197 -35.46 1.05 -8.46
N GLN A 198 -34.93 2.03 -7.73
CA GLN A 198 -35.51 3.36 -7.60
C GLN A 198 -34.88 4.35 -8.58
N GLU A 199 -35.51 5.52 -8.71
CA GLU A 199 -34.95 6.63 -9.48
C GLU A 199 -33.84 7.35 -8.71
N TRP A 200 -32.90 7.93 -9.44
CA TRP A 200 -31.79 8.74 -8.94
C TRP A 200 -31.82 10.12 -9.60
N SER A 201 -31.79 11.16 -8.77
CA SER A 201 -31.80 12.56 -9.19
C SER A 201 -30.38 13.12 -9.31
N LEU A 202 -30.08 13.72 -10.46
CA LEU A 202 -28.83 14.42 -10.72
C LEU A 202 -29.04 15.92 -10.50
N PHE A 203 -28.16 16.52 -9.71
CA PHE A 203 -28.24 17.92 -9.31
C PHE A 203 -27.04 18.72 -9.81
N CYS A 204 -27.25 20.02 -10.02
CA CYS A 204 -26.16 20.99 -10.12
C CYS A 204 -25.79 21.46 -8.69
N PRO A 205 -24.50 21.40 -8.28
CA PRO A 205 -24.11 21.76 -6.91
C PRO A 205 -24.41 23.22 -6.56
N ASN A 206 -24.44 24.12 -7.55
CA ASN A 206 -24.83 25.52 -7.35
C ASN A 206 -26.33 25.69 -6.99
N GLU A 207 -27.21 24.82 -7.52
CA GLU A 207 -28.65 24.89 -7.24
C GLU A 207 -29.08 24.05 -6.02
N ALA A 208 -28.29 22.99 -5.73
CA ALA A 208 -28.43 22.09 -4.59
C ALA A 208 -27.15 22.07 -3.73
N PRO A 209 -26.78 23.21 -3.11
CA PRO A 209 -25.54 23.32 -2.34
C PRO A 209 -25.56 22.47 -1.06
N GLY A 210 -24.39 22.13 -0.54
CA GLY A 210 -24.24 21.43 0.73
C GLY A 210 -24.36 19.90 0.66
N LEU A 211 -24.75 19.31 -0.48
CA LEU A 211 -24.78 17.85 -0.65
C LEU A 211 -23.38 17.20 -0.50
N ALA A 212 -22.31 17.94 -0.83
CA ALA A 212 -20.94 17.50 -0.61
C ALA A 212 -20.47 17.70 0.85
N ASP A 213 -21.17 18.50 1.64
CA ASP A 213 -20.78 18.93 2.99
C ASP A 213 -21.55 18.20 4.11
N CYS A 214 -22.41 17.25 3.78
CA CYS A 214 -23.12 16.38 4.73
C CYS A 214 -23.04 14.92 4.30
N TRP A 215 -23.29 13.98 5.20
CA TRP A 215 -23.24 12.52 4.95
C TRP A 215 -24.33 11.81 5.77
N GLY A 216 -24.56 10.52 5.47
CA GLY A 216 -25.57 9.69 6.15
C GLY A 216 -26.97 10.30 6.12
N ASP A 217 -27.69 10.23 7.24
CA ASP A 217 -29.06 10.72 7.37
C ASP A 217 -29.23 12.20 7.01
N GLU A 218 -28.22 13.04 7.26
CA GLU A 218 -28.27 14.46 6.91
C GLU A 218 -28.25 14.65 5.40
N PHE A 219 -27.40 13.89 4.71
CA PHE A 219 -27.36 13.86 3.25
C PHE A 219 -28.69 13.35 2.68
N GLU A 220 -29.25 12.26 3.21
CA GLU A 220 -30.52 11.71 2.73
C GLU A 220 -31.68 12.70 2.88
N LYS A 221 -31.77 13.38 4.02
CA LYS A 221 -32.80 14.41 4.27
C LYS A 221 -32.64 15.59 3.31
N LEU A 222 -31.41 16.07 3.11
CA LEU A 222 -31.15 17.20 2.21
C LEU A 222 -31.41 16.84 0.74
N TYR A 223 -30.94 15.67 0.31
CA TYR A 223 -31.13 15.15 -1.03
C TYR A 223 -32.62 15.00 -1.35
N THR A 224 -33.38 14.31 -0.49
CA THR A 224 -34.83 14.11 -0.69
C THR A 224 -35.63 15.41 -0.58
N LYS A 225 -35.18 16.39 0.22
CA LYS A 225 -35.75 17.73 0.22
C LYS A 225 -35.60 18.39 -1.16
N TYR A 226 -34.41 18.35 -1.77
CA TYR A 226 -34.19 18.93 -3.10
C TYR A 226 -34.94 18.21 -4.22
N GLU A 227 -35.19 16.91 -4.09
CA GLU A 227 -36.11 16.19 -4.98
C GLU A 227 -37.54 16.74 -4.87
N ARG A 228 -38.06 16.93 -3.65
CA ARG A 228 -39.41 17.49 -3.43
C ARG A 228 -39.54 18.92 -3.89
N GLU A 229 -38.47 19.70 -3.82
CA GLU A 229 -38.41 21.09 -4.32
C GLU A 229 -38.27 21.16 -5.85
N GLY A 230 -38.13 20.02 -6.55
CA GLY A 230 -38.02 19.98 -8.01
C GLY A 230 -36.70 20.52 -8.55
N LYS A 231 -35.62 20.50 -7.75
CA LYS A 231 -34.30 21.01 -8.14
C LYS A 231 -33.46 20.05 -8.99
N ALA A 232 -33.97 18.84 -9.23
CA ALA A 232 -33.28 17.84 -10.04
C ALA A 232 -33.16 18.31 -11.49
N LYS A 233 -31.95 18.27 -12.05
CA LYS A 233 -31.69 18.59 -13.46
C LYS A 233 -32.10 17.45 -14.38
N LYS A 234 -31.90 16.22 -13.91
CA LYS A 234 -32.22 15.00 -14.63
C LYS A 234 -32.52 13.90 -13.62
N ILE A 235 -33.54 13.11 -13.91
CA ILE A 235 -33.89 11.93 -13.12
C ILE A 235 -33.65 10.71 -14.02
N VAL A 236 -32.95 9.70 -13.49
CA VAL A 236 -32.61 8.47 -14.20
C VAL A 236 -32.91 7.26 -13.31
N PRO A 237 -33.19 6.07 -13.85
CA PRO A 237 -33.16 4.86 -13.03
C PRO A 237 -31.77 4.68 -12.42
N ALA A 238 -31.68 4.45 -11.11
CA ALA A 238 -30.39 4.31 -10.42
C ALA A 238 -29.54 3.17 -11.03
N GLN A 239 -30.20 2.08 -11.42
CA GLN A 239 -29.58 0.93 -12.07
C GLN A 239 -28.94 1.28 -13.42
N THR A 240 -29.53 2.19 -14.21
CA THR A 240 -28.92 2.62 -15.48
C THR A 240 -27.55 3.26 -15.24
N LEU A 241 -27.46 4.16 -14.25
CA LEU A 241 -26.18 4.77 -13.87
C LEU A 241 -25.21 3.71 -13.31
N TRP A 242 -25.70 2.75 -12.54
CA TRP A 242 -24.90 1.62 -12.05
C TRP A 242 -24.27 0.81 -13.19
N PHE A 243 -25.03 0.46 -14.23
CA PHE A 243 -24.47 -0.28 -15.37
C PHE A 243 -23.45 0.54 -16.16
N ASP A 244 -23.63 1.86 -16.29
CA ASP A 244 -22.63 2.74 -16.89
C ASP A 244 -21.32 2.75 -16.10
N ILE A 245 -21.40 2.76 -14.75
CA ILE A 245 -20.23 2.65 -13.87
C ILE A 245 -19.52 1.31 -14.09
N LEU A 246 -20.25 0.20 -14.05
CA LEU A 246 -19.68 -1.13 -14.25
C LEU A 246 -19.07 -1.30 -15.64
N LYS A 247 -19.72 -0.73 -16.67
CA LYS A 247 -19.20 -0.74 -18.03
C LYS A 247 -17.86 -0.02 -18.10
N ALA A 248 -17.75 1.18 -17.51
CA ALA A 248 -16.49 1.91 -17.43
C ALA A 248 -15.39 1.10 -16.70
N GLN A 249 -15.74 0.41 -15.61
CA GLN A 249 -14.81 -0.44 -14.88
C GLN A 249 -14.34 -1.65 -15.70
N ILE A 250 -15.23 -2.28 -16.48
CA ILE A 250 -14.86 -3.37 -17.39
C ILE A 250 -13.93 -2.87 -18.49
N GLU A 251 -14.19 -1.68 -19.05
CA GLU A 251 -13.43 -1.12 -20.16
C GLU A 251 -12.07 -0.53 -19.74
N THR A 252 -11.99 0.06 -18.55
CA THR A 252 -10.83 0.88 -18.13
C THR A 252 -10.23 0.51 -16.78
N GLY A 253 -10.88 -0.35 -15.99
CA GLY A 253 -10.51 -0.64 -14.60
C GLY A 253 -10.92 0.44 -13.59
N THR A 254 -11.51 1.55 -14.05
CA THR A 254 -11.92 2.71 -13.24
C THR A 254 -13.35 3.14 -13.62
N PRO A 255 -14.08 3.91 -12.78
CA PRO A 255 -13.64 4.62 -11.59
C PRO A 255 -13.42 3.72 -10.36
N TYR A 256 -12.56 4.18 -9.45
CA TYR A 256 -12.48 3.62 -8.10
C TYR A 256 -13.80 3.79 -7.35
N MET A 257 -14.09 2.91 -6.40
CA MET A 257 -15.31 2.94 -5.60
C MET A 257 -14.96 3.21 -4.15
N LEU A 258 -15.50 4.30 -3.59
CA LEU A 258 -15.38 4.63 -2.19
C LEU A 258 -16.76 4.95 -1.62
N TYR A 259 -17.06 4.41 -0.44
CA TYR A 259 -18.35 4.60 0.22
C TYR A 259 -18.29 5.78 1.19
N LYS A 260 -18.78 6.94 0.73
CA LYS A 260 -18.75 8.23 1.44
C LYS A 260 -19.17 8.13 2.89
N ASP A 261 -20.31 7.48 3.12
CA ASP A 261 -20.94 7.44 4.43
C ASP A 261 -20.17 6.52 5.38
N THR A 262 -19.67 5.37 4.90
CA THR A 262 -18.75 4.52 5.65
C THR A 262 -17.48 5.27 6.05
N CYS A 263 -16.84 5.96 5.10
CA CYS A 263 -15.62 6.71 5.35
C CYS A 263 -15.81 7.81 6.40
N ASN A 264 -16.92 8.57 6.32
CA ASN A 264 -17.21 9.63 7.29
C ASN A 264 -17.63 9.10 8.66
N ARG A 265 -18.48 8.06 8.70
CA ARG A 265 -18.99 7.45 9.93
C ARG A 265 -17.88 6.85 10.79
N LYS A 266 -16.85 6.32 10.13
CA LYS A 266 -15.76 5.56 10.76
C LYS A 266 -14.42 6.29 10.75
N SER A 267 -14.42 7.61 10.55
CA SER A 267 -13.22 8.42 10.68
C SER A 267 -13.12 9.03 12.08
N ASN A 268 -11.92 9.01 12.66
CA ASN A 268 -11.63 9.77 13.87
C ASN A 268 -11.61 11.29 13.61
N GLN A 269 -11.54 11.72 12.35
CA GLN A 269 -11.59 13.13 11.95
C GLN A 269 -13.01 13.66 11.69
N GLN A 270 -14.07 12.88 11.98
CA GLN A 270 -15.45 13.30 11.75
C GLN A 270 -15.87 14.56 12.53
N ASN A 271 -15.10 14.96 13.57
CA ASN A 271 -15.32 16.20 14.30
C ASN A 271 -14.91 17.47 13.53
N LEU A 272 -14.14 17.34 12.45
CA LEU A 272 -13.67 18.46 11.63
C LEU A 272 -14.71 18.91 10.59
N GLY A 273 -15.57 17.98 10.18
CA GLY A 273 -16.57 18.16 9.14
C GLY A 273 -16.61 16.97 8.19
N THR A 274 -17.37 17.11 7.11
CA THR A 274 -17.52 16.06 6.10
C THR A 274 -16.25 15.91 5.27
N ILE A 275 -15.69 14.71 5.25
CA ILE A 275 -14.62 14.28 4.36
C ILE A 275 -15.19 14.07 2.96
N LYS A 276 -14.54 14.70 1.98
CA LYS A 276 -15.09 14.87 0.61
C LYS A 276 -14.48 13.93 -0.42
N SER A 277 -13.33 13.35 -0.12
CA SER A 277 -12.60 12.48 -1.04
C SER A 277 -11.60 11.61 -0.30
N SER A 278 -10.92 10.75 -1.05
CA SER A 278 -9.69 10.10 -0.65
C SER A 278 -8.50 10.67 -1.45
N ASN A 279 -7.36 9.98 -1.44
CA ASN A 279 -6.18 10.27 -2.24
C ASN A 279 -6.14 9.46 -3.55
N LEU A 280 -5.02 9.58 -4.29
CA LEU A 280 -4.75 8.85 -5.53
C LEU A 280 -4.93 7.32 -5.40
N CYS A 281 -4.56 6.75 -4.26
CA CYS A 281 -4.50 5.30 -4.05
C CYS A 281 -5.63 4.76 -3.17
N THR A 282 -6.60 5.60 -2.79
CA THR A 282 -7.83 5.24 -2.06
C THR A 282 -7.66 4.71 -0.63
N GLU A 283 -6.48 4.82 -0.02
CA GLU A 283 -6.19 4.41 1.36
C GLU A 283 -6.31 5.54 2.39
N ILE A 284 -6.25 6.80 1.96
CA ILE A 284 -6.25 7.96 2.86
C ILE A 284 -7.62 8.59 2.96
N ILE A 285 -8.12 8.76 4.19
CA ILE A 285 -9.44 9.34 4.47
C ILE A 285 -9.25 10.48 5.47
N GLU A 286 -8.79 11.62 4.94
CA GLU A 286 -8.43 12.81 5.71
C GLU A 286 -9.32 14.01 5.33
N TYR A 287 -9.65 14.83 6.32
CA TYR A 287 -10.42 16.05 6.13
C TYR A 287 -9.66 17.08 5.28
N THR A 288 -10.40 17.74 4.39
CA THR A 288 -9.88 18.84 3.56
C THR A 288 -10.87 20.00 3.56
N SER A 289 -10.34 21.21 3.42
CA SER A 289 -11.11 22.44 3.28
C SER A 289 -10.38 23.42 2.38
N PRO A 290 -11.02 24.54 1.95
CA PRO A 290 -10.32 25.58 1.19
C PRO A 290 -9.07 26.14 1.88
N THR A 291 -8.98 25.95 3.20
CA THR A 291 -7.88 26.43 4.04
C THR A 291 -6.93 25.34 4.51
N GLU A 292 -7.24 24.07 4.22
CA GLU A 292 -6.55 22.89 4.74
C GLU A 292 -6.44 21.80 3.70
N THR A 293 -5.20 21.48 3.41
CA THR A 293 -4.83 20.45 2.45
C THR A 293 -4.27 19.27 3.22
N ALA A 294 -4.96 18.13 3.20
CA ALA A 294 -4.52 16.89 3.83
C ALA A 294 -3.11 16.48 3.38
N VAL A 295 -2.37 15.73 4.20
CA VAL A 295 -0.99 15.31 3.91
C VAL A 295 -0.75 13.91 4.41
N CYS A 296 -0.29 13.06 3.50
CA CYS A 296 -0.08 11.66 3.78
C CYS A 296 1.38 11.35 4.14
N ASN A 297 1.63 10.94 5.39
CA ASN A 297 2.94 10.56 5.91
C ASN A 297 3.02 9.03 6.02
N LEU A 298 3.71 8.37 5.08
CA LEU A 298 3.60 6.91 4.89
C LEU A 298 4.85 6.12 5.24
N ALA A 299 4.64 4.94 5.82
CA ALA A 299 5.64 3.87 5.88
C ALA A 299 4.95 2.50 5.82
N SER A 300 5.64 1.48 5.29
CA SER A 300 5.13 0.11 5.26
C SER A 300 6.03 -0.86 6.02
N ILE A 301 5.40 -1.75 6.80
CA ILE A 301 6.06 -2.77 7.59
C ILE A 301 6.21 -4.06 6.75
N ALA A 302 7.44 -4.59 6.67
CA ALA A 302 7.71 -5.82 5.95
C ALA A 302 7.38 -7.06 6.79
N LEU A 303 6.15 -7.57 6.64
CA LEU A 303 5.59 -8.68 7.43
C LEU A 303 6.44 -9.97 7.44
N PRO A 304 7.12 -10.36 6.34
CA PRO A 304 7.93 -11.59 6.34
C PRO A 304 9.09 -11.58 7.34
N ARG A 305 9.50 -10.39 7.81
CA ARG A 305 10.60 -10.25 8.78
C ARG A 305 10.23 -10.65 10.21
N PHE A 306 8.93 -10.87 10.46
CA PHE A 306 8.42 -11.32 11.76
C PHE A 306 8.11 -12.82 11.78
N VAL A 307 8.35 -13.55 10.68
CA VAL A 307 8.31 -15.02 10.71
C VAL A 307 9.63 -15.53 11.30
N ARG A 308 9.53 -16.33 12.36
CA ARG A 308 10.66 -16.86 13.14
C ARG A 308 10.61 -18.37 13.22
N GLU A 309 11.77 -18.99 13.36
CA GLU A 309 11.90 -20.43 13.63
C GLU A 309 11.90 -20.71 15.14
N LYS A 310 11.25 -21.78 15.55
CA LYS A 310 11.22 -22.24 16.94
C LYS A 310 12.60 -22.77 17.33
N GLY A 311 13.09 -22.38 18.51
CA GLY A 311 14.34 -22.90 19.05
C GLY A 311 15.63 -22.28 18.48
N VAL A 312 15.54 -21.26 17.62
CA VAL A 312 16.70 -20.51 17.12
C VAL A 312 16.83 -19.20 17.91
N PRO A 313 18.02 -18.86 18.46
CA PRO A 313 18.23 -17.58 19.13
C PRO A 313 17.99 -16.39 18.20
N ILE A 314 17.46 -15.28 18.75
CA ILE A 314 17.09 -14.08 17.97
C ILE A 314 18.24 -13.57 17.09
N GLU A 315 19.46 -13.59 17.62
CA GLU A 315 20.67 -13.10 16.93
C GLU A 315 21.16 -14.04 15.81
N SER A 316 20.69 -15.29 15.80
CA SER A 316 21.12 -16.34 14.86
C SER A 316 20.08 -16.63 13.78
N HIS A 317 18.94 -15.92 13.75
CA HIS A 317 17.94 -16.13 12.71
C HIS A 317 18.49 -15.78 11.32
N PRO A 318 18.14 -16.58 10.29
CA PRO A 318 18.49 -16.26 8.91
C PRO A 318 17.98 -14.86 8.55
N SER A 319 18.76 -14.09 7.80
CA SER A 319 18.33 -12.76 7.35
C SER A 319 17.08 -12.85 6.48
N LYS A 320 16.86 -13.96 5.76
CA LYS A 320 15.66 -14.23 4.97
C LYS A 320 15.27 -15.70 5.05
N LEU A 321 14.01 -15.96 5.36
CA LEU A 321 13.39 -17.27 5.18
C LEU A 321 12.82 -17.38 3.76
N VAL A 322 12.74 -18.60 3.23
CA VAL A 322 12.18 -18.91 1.92
C VAL A 322 11.45 -20.26 1.97
N GLY A 323 10.52 -20.46 1.03
CA GLY A 323 9.72 -21.68 0.93
C GLY A 323 8.73 -21.91 2.07
N SER A 324 7.94 -22.97 1.94
CA SER A 324 6.92 -23.40 2.90
C SER A 324 7.24 -24.72 3.62
N SER A 325 8.26 -25.46 3.17
CA SER A 325 8.65 -26.79 3.69
C SER A 325 8.81 -26.87 5.22
N ASP A 326 9.42 -25.84 5.84
CA ASP A 326 9.68 -25.79 7.29
C ASP A 326 8.62 -25.02 8.10
N SER A 327 7.47 -24.73 7.50
CA SER A 327 6.37 -23.96 8.12
C SER A 327 5.98 -24.40 9.52
N LYS A 328 5.99 -25.71 9.81
CA LYS A 328 5.64 -26.29 11.14
C LYS A 328 6.57 -25.81 12.26
N ASN A 329 7.83 -25.54 11.93
CA ASN A 329 8.84 -25.02 12.85
C ASN A 329 8.82 -23.50 12.94
N ARG A 330 7.91 -22.82 12.24
CA ARG A 330 7.85 -21.35 12.21
C ARG A 330 6.67 -20.82 13.02
N TYR A 331 6.76 -19.56 13.42
CA TYR A 331 5.70 -18.79 14.07
C TYR A 331 5.81 -17.31 13.71
N PHE A 332 4.73 -16.55 13.93
CA PHE A 332 4.72 -15.10 13.72
C PHE A 332 4.98 -14.36 15.04
N ASP A 333 5.98 -13.50 15.05
CA ASP A 333 6.46 -12.76 16.22
C ASP A 333 5.74 -11.40 16.35
N PHE A 334 4.63 -11.42 17.09
CA PHE A 334 3.80 -10.25 17.35
C PHE A 334 4.48 -9.22 18.26
N ASP A 335 5.36 -9.64 19.17
CA ASP A 335 6.07 -8.72 20.06
C ASP A 335 7.08 -7.88 19.29
N LYS A 336 7.77 -8.48 18.31
CA LYS A 336 8.67 -7.73 17.45
C LYS A 336 7.91 -6.83 16.47
N LEU A 337 6.74 -7.27 15.98
CA LEU A 337 5.86 -6.41 15.18
C LEU A 337 5.43 -5.18 16.00
N ALA A 338 5.02 -5.38 17.25
CA ALA A 338 4.66 -4.32 18.18
C ALA A 338 5.77 -3.28 18.38
N GLU A 339 7.01 -3.74 18.63
CA GLU A 339 8.18 -2.87 18.81
C GLU A 339 8.46 -2.01 17.55
N VAL A 340 8.43 -2.64 16.37
CA VAL A 340 8.68 -1.96 15.10
C VAL A 340 7.55 -0.96 14.79
N THR A 341 6.29 -1.35 15.01
CA THR A 341 5.14 -0.45 14.84
C THR A 341 5.31 0.82 15.67
N SER A 342 5.64 0.71 16.96
CA SER A 342 5.85 1.89 17.80
C SER A 342 6.98 2.77 17.25
N THR A 343 8.09 2.18 16.80
CA THR A 343 9.20 2.91 16.17
C THR A 343 8.77 3.66 14.90
N VAL A 344 7.96 3.01 14.05
CA VAL A 344 7.42 3.64 12.84
C VAL A 344 6.50 4.81 13.20
N THR A 345 5.64 4.67 14.20
CA THR A 345 4.79 5.76 14.69
C THR A 345 5.62 6.97 15.14
N TYR A 346 6.69 6.74 15.92
CA TYR A 346 7.61 7.80 16.33
C TYR A 346 8.27 8.51 15.13
N ASN A 347 8.72 7.74 14.15
CA ASN A 347 9.38 8.26 12.95
C ASN A 347 8.42 9.11 12.10
N LEU A 348 7.21 8.60 11.84
CA LEU A 348 6.19 9.31 11.07
C LEU A 348 5.71 10.57 11.78
N ASN A 349 5.55 10.54 13.10
CA ASN A 349 5.21 11.76 13.85
C ASN A 349 6.31 12.83 13.73
N LYS A 350 7.59 12.43 13.82
CA LYS A 350 8.72 13.36 13.70
C LYS A 350 8.85 13.93 12.27
N ILE A 351 8.49 13.13 11.27
CA ILE A 351 8.46 13.55 9.87
C ILE A 351 7.57 14.79 9.69
N ILE A 352 6.42 14.86 10.35
CA ILE A 352 5.48 15.99 10.26
C ILE A 352 6.17 17.33 10.56
N ASP A 353 7.04 17.37 11.57
CA ASP A 353 7.71 18.61 11.98
C ASP A 353 8.90 18.99 11.09
N ILE A 354 9.54 18.01 10.45
CA ILE A 354 10.73 18.20 9.60
C ILE A 354 10.34 18.49 8.14
N ASN A 355 9.13 18.12 7.74
CA ASN A 355 8.69 18.16 6.36
C ASN A 355 8.70 19.58 5.75
N TYR A 356 9.11 19.71 4.48
CA TYR A 356 9.09 20.99 3.76
C TYR A 356 7.79 21.16 2.98
N TYR A 357 6.79 21.82 3.57
CA TYR A 357 5.48 21.98 2.93
C TYR A 357 5.52 22.96 1.75
N PRO A 358 5.16 22.52 0.51
CA PRO A 358 5.17 23.38 -0.67
C PRO A 358 4.05 24.41 -0.67
N VAL A 359 2.98 24.17 0.10
CA VAL A 359 1.82 25.05 0.26
C VAL A 359 1.46 25.17 1.74
N GLU A 360 1.06 26.37 2.18
CA GLU A 360 0.79 26.65 3.59
C GLU A 360 -0.45 25.91 4.12
N THR A 361 -1.44 25.66 3.25
CA THR A 361 -2.63 24.85 3.56
C THR A 361 -2.26 23.42 3.96
N ALA A 362 -1.20 22.86 3.36
CA ALA A 362 -0.67 21.54 3.69
C ALA A 362 0.00 21.53 5.06
N LYS A 363 0.83 22.54 5.33
CA LYS A 363 1.48 22.71 6.63
C LYS A 363 0.45 22.85 7.74
N ARG A 364 -0.57 23.68 7.51
CA ARG A 364 -1.65 23.91 8.47
C ARG A 364 -2.36 22.62 8.83
N SER A 365 -2.86 21.88 7.84
CA SER A 365 -3.58 20.61 8.09
C SER A 365 -2.71 19.61 8.86
N ASN A 366 -1.48 19.37 8.40
CA ASN A 366 -0.63 18.35 9.01
C ASN A 366 -0.18 18.73 10.42
N MET A 367 0.06 20.02 10.72
CA MET A 367 0.41 20.45 12.07
C MET A 367 -0.78 20.40 13.04
N ARG A 368 -2.00 20.64 12.55
CA ARG A 368 -3.22 20.62 13.37
C ARG A 368 -3.68 19.20 13.72
N HIS A 369 -3.68 18.31 12.74
CA HIS A 369 -4.28 16.97 12.88
C HIS A 369 -3.25 15.85 13.00
N ARG A 370 -2.03 16.08 12.53
CA ARG A 370 -0.89 15.16 12.59
C ARG A 370 -1.18 13.72 12.14
N PRO A 371 -1.90 13.48 11.03
CA PRO A 371 -2.18 12.12 10.56
C PRO A 371 -0.92 11.42 10.06
N ILE A 372 -0.87 10.10 10.25
CA ILE A 372 0.15 9.21 9.69
C ILE A 372 -0.53 7.99 9.08
N GLY A 373 0.15 7.33 8.14
CA GLY A 373 -0.34 6.11 7.48
C GLY A 373 0.67 4.98 7.57
N ILE A 374 0.45 4.06 8.49
CA ILE A 374 1.21 2.81 8.60
C ILE A 374 0.53 1.75 7.75
N GLY A 375 1.25 1.22 6.77
CA GLY A 375 0.82 0.10 5.94
C GLY A 375 1.69 -1.14 6.15
N VAL A 376 1.49 -2.13 5.29
CA VAL A 376 2.23 -3.41 5.30
C VAL A 376 2.75 -3.74 3.91
N GLN A 377 3.62 -4.73 3.82
CA GLN A 377 4.01 -5.39 2.58
C GLN A 377 4.41 -6.84 2.84
N GLY A 378 4.28 -7.69 1.82
CA GLY A 378 4.66 -9.10 1.90
C GLY A 378 3.70 -9.96 2.75
N LEU A 379 2.40 -9.64 2.77
CA LEU A 379 1.41 -10.51 3.44
C LEU A 379 1.37 -11.90 2.81
N ALA A 380 1.37 -11.99 1.47
CA ALA A 380 1.42 -13.27 0.77
C ALA A 380 2.70 -14.06 1.07
N ASP A 381 3.88 -13.42 1.05
CA ASP A 381 5.14 -14.09 1.46
C ASP A 381 5.01 -14.63 2.89
N THR A 382 4.39 -13.88 3.81
CA THR A 382 4.22 -14.28 5.21
C THR A 382 3.36 -15.54 5.33
N PHE A 383 2.23 -15.61 4.63
CA PHE A 383 1.38 -16.79 4.62
C PHE A 383 2.10 -18.00 4.04
N ILE A 384 2.83 -17.84 2.94
CA ILE A 384 3.62 -18.93 2.35
C ILE A 384 4.69 -19.43 3.32
N LEU A 385 5.42 -18.52 3.98
CA LEU A 385 6.46 -18.89 4.95
C LEU A 385 5.89 -19.68 6.14
N LEU A 386 4.62 -19.45 6.50
CA LEU A 386 3.89 -20.15 7.54
C LEU A 386 3.09 -21.36 7.02
N GLY A 387 3.18 -21.68 5.72
CA GLY A 387 2.48 -22.81 5.12
C GLY A 387 0.96 -22.64 5.07
N MET A 388 0.47 -21.40 5.04
CA MET A 388 -0.95 -21.07 5.05
C MET A 388 -1.43 -20.72 3.63
N PRO A 389 -2.43 -21.43 3.07
CA PRO A 389 -3.16 -20.96 1.90
C PRO A 389 -3.78 -19.59 2.17
N PHE A 390 -3.76 -18.68 1.19
CA PHE A 390 -4.24 -17.32 1.37
C PHE A 390 -5.72 -17.27 1.80
N ASP A 391 -6.53 -18.20 1.30
CA ASP A 391 -7.97 -18.32 1.60
C ASP A 391 -8.29 -19.24 2.80
N SER A 392 -7.29 -19.65 3.57
CA SER A 392 -7.47 -20.49 4.77
C SER A 392 -8.00 -19.70 5.97
N PRO A 393 -8.79 -20.32 6.88
CA PRO A 393 -9.21 -19.70 8.13
C PRO A 393 -8.03 -19.20 8.99
N GLU A 394 -6.90 -19.92 8.97
CA GLU A 394 -5.69 -19.55 9.70
C GLU A 394 -5.08 -18.25 9.14
N ALA A 395 -5.04 -18.09 7.82
CA ALA A 395 -4.59 -16.84 7.18
C ALA A 395 -5.54 -15.67 7.47
N GLN A 396 -6.86 -15.91 7.48
CA GLN A 396 -7.85 -14.89 7.85
C GLN A 396 -7.68 -14.43 9.31
N GLN A 397 -7.44 -15.36 10.24
CA GLN A 397 -7.17 -15.01 11.64
C GLN A 397 -5.84 -14.26 11.79
N LEU A 398 -4.77 -14.72 11.14
CA LEU A 398 -3.48 -14.04 11.19
C LEU A 398 -3.57 -12.62 10.60
N ASN A 399 -4.36 -12.43 9.54
CA ASN A 399 -4.67 -11.11 9.00
C ASN A 399 -5.27 -10.19 10.08
N LYS A 400 -6.28 -10.65 10.83
CA LYS A 400 -6.86 -9.86 11.95
C LYS A 400 -5.81 -9.52 12.99
N ASP A 401 -5.07 -10.51 13.45
CA ASP A 401 -4.11 -10.37 14.55
C ASP A 401 -2.96 -9.40 14.21
N ILE A 402 -2.49 -9.40 12.95
CA ILE A 402 -1.46 -8.48 12.47
C ILE A 402 -1.96 -7.04 12.56
N PHE A 403 -3.14 -6.75 12.01
CA PHE A 403 -3.67 -5.39 11.98
C PHE A 403 -4.14 -4.92 13.36
N GLU A 404 -4.68 -5.82 14.20
CA GLU A 404 -4.95 -5.53 15.61
C GLU A 404 -3.67 -5.08 16.34
N THR A 405 -2.56 -5.80 16.14
CA THR A 405 -1.26 -5.49 16.74
C THR A 405 -0.72 -4.14 16.26
N ILE A 406 -0.80 -3.86 14.94
CA ILE A 406 -0.35 -2.59 14.38
C ILE A 406 -1.18 -1.42 14.93
N TYR A 407 -2.50 -1.57 15.00
CA TYR A 407 -3.38 -0.50 15.50
C TYR A 407 -3.18 -0.26 17.00
N PHE A 408 -3.14 -1.32 17.81
CA PHE A 408 -2.93 -1.20 19.25
C PHE A 408 -1.60 -0.50 19.58
N HIS A 409 -0.50 -0.92 18.94
CA HIS A 409 0.82 -0.38 19.25
C HIS A 409 1.10 0.99 18.65
N SER A 410 0.41 1.36 17.56
CA SER A 410 0.44 2.73 17.04
C SER A 410 -0.34 3.69 17.92
N LEU A 411 -1.52 3.30 18.43
CA LEU A 411 -2.26 4.05 19.45
C LEU A 411 -1.43 4.23 20.73
N LYS A 412 -0.81 3.15 21.22
CA LYS A 412 0.05 3.20 22.41
C LYS A 412 1.20 4.18 22.24
N ALA A 413 1.95 4.11 21.14
CA ALA A 413 3.05 5.02 20.85
C ALA A 413 2.57 6.48 20.69
N SER A 414 1.41 6.69 20.04
CA SER A 414 0.82 8.02 19.91
C SER A 414 0.34 8.60 21.25
N ALA A 415 -0.16 7.77 22.17
CA ALA A 415 -0.50 8.17 23.55
C ALA A 415 0.77 8.50 24.37
N GLU A 416 1.84 7.71 24.22
CA GLU A 416 3.14 7.99 24.86
C GLU A 416 3.73 9.33 24.39
N LEU A 417 3.58 9.66 23.10
CA LEU A 417 3.93 10.98 22.56
C LEU A 417 3.04 12.08 23.13
N ALA A 418 1.73 11.87 23.20
CA ALA A 418 0.79 12.85 23.75
C ALA A 418 1.09 13.15 25.24
N GLY A 419 1.47 12.14 26.02
CA GLY A 419 1.89 12.35 27.41
C GLY A 419 3.15 13.22 27.58
N LYS A 420 3.96 13.39 26.53
CA LYS A 420 5.19 14.22 26.53
C LYS A 420 4.98 15.59 25.88
N GLU A 421 4.25 15.62 24.77
CA GLU A 421 4.13 16.78 23.89
C GLU A 421 2.72 17.40 23.85
N GLY A 422 1.77 16.79 24.55
CA GLY A 422 0.35 17.09 24.44
C GLY A 422 -0.31 16.42 23.22
N PRO A 423 -1.65 16.28 23.24
CA PRO A 423 -2.39 15.75 22.11
C PRO A 423 -2.29 16.65 20.85
N TYR A 424 -2.73 16.15 19.70
CA TYR A 424 -2.90 17.02 18.51
C TYR A 424 -3.98 18.08 18.73
N GLU A 425 -3.89 19.19 18.00
CA GLU A 425 -4.68 20.41 18.26
C GLU A 425 -6.20 20.15 18.27
N THR A 426 -6.67 19.32 17.35
CA THR A 426 -8.10 19.03 17.18
C THR A 426 -8.54 17.71 17.80
N TYR A 427 -7.86 17.26 18.85
CA TYR A 427 -8.19 16.03 19.57
C TYR A 427 -9.55 16.11 20.26
N GLU A 428 -9.84 17.23 20.93
CA GLU A 428 -11.09 17.42 21.64
C GLU A 428 -12.30 17.37 20.68
N GLY A 429 -13.30 16.56 21.04
CA GLY A 429 -14.50 16.33 20.24
C GLY A 429 -14.38 15.18 19.23
N SER A 430 -13.18 14.69 18.95
CA SER A 430 -12.95 13.48 18.14
C SER A 430 -13.58 12.24 18.81
N PRO A 431 -13.93 11.19 18.05
CA PRO A 431 -14.38 9.92 18.62
C PRO A 431 -13.44 9.35 19.67
N VAL A 432 -12.12 9.38 19.43
CA VAL A 432 -11.14 8.85 20.40
C VAL A 432 -11.15 9.64 21.71
N SER A 433 -11.39 10.97 21.68
CA SER A 433 -11.57 11.77 22.92
C SER A 433 -12.79 11.34 23.74
N LYS A 434 -13.77 10.71 23.09
CA LYS A 434 -14.98 10.14 23.72
C LYS A 434 -14.78 8.66 24.09
N GLY A 435 -13.59 8.12 23.92
CA GLY A 435 -13.26 6.72 24.19
C GLY A 435 -13.70 5.74 23.09
N ILE A 436 -14.06 6.22 21.89
CA ILE A 436 -14.47 5.41 20.74
C ILE A 436 -13.25 5.21 19.84
N LEU A 437 -12.79 3.96 19.72
CA LEU A 437 -11.70 3.53 18.84
C LEU A 437 -12.25 2.89 17.56
N GLN A 438 -11.39 2.60 16.60
CA GLN A 438 -11.81 2.03 15.31
C GLN A 438 -12.67 0.76 15.46
N PRO A 439 -12.30 -0.27 16.26
CA PRO A 439 -13.14 -1.46 16.41
C PRO A 439 -14.56 -1.15 16.90
N ASP A 440 -14.73 -0.12 17.74
CA ASP A 440 -16.04 0.28 18.26
C ASP A 440 -16.94 0.84 17.14
N MET A 441 -16.37 1.57 16.17
CA MET A 441 -17.10 2.09 15.01
C MET A 441 -17.55 0.99 14.03
N TRP A 442 -16.95 -0.20 14.15
CA TRP A 442 -17.33 -1.41 13.42
C TRP A 442 -18.19 -2.36 14.26
N ASN A 443 -18.48 -2.02 15.52
CA ASN A 443 -19.13 -2.91 16.49
C ASN A 443 -18.38 -4.23 16.72
N VAL A 444 -17.05 -4.19 16.65
CA VAL A 444 -16.17 -5.34 16.85
C VAL A 444 -15.51 -5.27 18.22
N VAL A 445 -15.60 -6.37 18.96
CA VAL A 445 -14.84 -6.55 20.21
C VAL A 445 -13.45 -7.09 19.85
N PRO A 446 -12.37 -6.37 20.18
CA PRO A 446 -11.01 -6.85 19.92
C PRO A 446 -10.68 -8.14 20.68
N SER A 447 -9.57 -8.79 20.32
CA SER A 447 -9.11 -9.99 21.03
C SER A 447 -8.52 -9.65 22.41
N ASP A 448 -8.22 -10.68 23.20
CA ASP A 448 -7.53 -10.55 24.48
C ASP A 448 -6.00 -10.51 24.35
N ARG A 449 -5.46 -10.53 23.11
CA ARG A 449 -4.01 -10.49 22.83
C ARG A 449 -3.33 -9.27 23.44
N TRP A 450 -3.99 -8.12 23.41
CA TRP A 450 -3.47 -6.86 23.92
C TRP A 450 -4.41 -6.24 24.96
N ASN A 451 -3.86 -5.53 25.95
CA ASN A 451 -4.65 -4.97 27.04
C ASN A 451 -5.35 -3.66 26.63
N TRP A 452 -6.44 -3.79 25.86
CA TRP A 452 -7.31 -2.68 25.42
C TRP A 452 -7.85 -1.82 26.57
N PRO A 453 -8.31 -2.37 27.71
CA PRO A 453 -8.77 -1.55 28.84
C PRO A 453 -7.69 -0.61 29.38
N SER A 454 -6.45 -1.11 29.52
CA SER A 454 -5.32 -0.29 29.97
C SER A 454 -4.95 0.79 28.96
N LEU A 455 -4.98 0.47 27.66
CA LEU A 455 -4.72 1.45 26.61
C LEU A 455 -5.79 2.55 26.61
N ARG A 456 -7.07 2.19 26.67
CA ARG A 456 -8.19 3.15 26.77
C ARG A 456 -8.05 4.06 27.99
N SER A 457 -7.68 3.50 29.15
CA SER A 457 -7.42 4.29 30.36
C SER A 457 -6.21 5.24 30.22
N THR A 458 -5.23 4.87 29.41
CA THR A 458 -4.08 5.73 29.12
C THR A 458 -4.51 6.87 28.19
N ILE A 459 -5.18 6.54 27.08
CA ILE A 459 -5.69 7.52 26.11
C ILE A 459 -6.62 8.52 26.78
N SER A 460 -7.52 8.09 27.66
CA SER A 460 -8.43 9.01 28.35
C SER A 460 -7.73 10.00 29.30
N LYS A 461 -6.49 9.70 29.73
CA LYS A 461 -5.70 10.58 30.59
C LYS A 461 -4.82 11.56 29.82
N VAL A 462 -4.24 11.12 28.70
CA VAL A 462 -3.18 11.89 28.00
C VAL A 462 -3.53 12.28 26.56
N GLY A 463 -4.59 11.72 26.00
CA GLY A 463 -4.96 11.86 24.60
C GLY A 463 -4.05 11.10 23.63
N LEU A 464 -4.08 11.50 22.36
CA LEU A 464 -3.22 10.98 21.29
C LEU A 464 -2.50 12.11 20.57
N ARG A 465 -1.30 11.83 20.05
CA ARG A 465 -0.50 12.80 19.28
C ARG A 465 -0.88 12.87 17.81
N ASN A 466 -1.54 11.83 17.28
CA ASN A 466 -1.89 11.69 15.87
C ASN A 466 -3.39 11.40 15.74
N SER A 467 -4.06 12.05 14.79
CA SER A 467 -5.49 11.84 14.55
C SER A 467 -5.81 10.52 13.85
N LEU A 468 -4.92 10.04 12.98
CA LEU A 468 -5.05 8.81 12.18
C LEU A 468 -3.69 8.11 12.12
N LEU A 469 -3.68 6.78 12.00
CA LEU A 469 -2.50 5.95 12.24
C LEU A 469 -2.21 4.91 11.16
N VAL A 470 -3.22 4.25 10.62
CA VAL A 470 -3.07 3.03 9.80
C VAL A 470 -3.75 3.24 8.45
N ALA A 471 -2.99 3.10 7.36
CA ALA A 471 -3.46 3.25 6.00
C ALA A 471 -2.63 2.37 5.04
N PRO A 472 -3.05 1.12 4.79
CA PRO A 472 -2.32 0.21 3.90
C PRO A 472 -2.36 0.68 2.44
N MET A 473 -1.23 1.22 2.00
CA MET A 473 -0.98 1.79 0.67
C MET A 473 -0.44 0.77 -0.34
N PRO A 474 -0.47 1.05 -1.66
CA PRO A 474 0.24 0.25 -2.65
C PRO A 474 1.75 0.38 -2.40
N THR A 475 2.47 -0.73 -2.45
CA THR A 475 3.91 -0.77 -2.15
C THR A 475 4.77 -1.11 -3.36
N ALA A 476 4.23 -1.04 -4.59
CA ALA A 476 4.87 -1.47 -5.83
C ALA A 476 6.40 -1.31 -5.89
N SER A 477 6.91 -0.10 -5.65
CA SER A 477 8.36 0.16 -5.70
C SER A 477 9.11 -0.34 -4.45
N THR A 478 8.55 -0.15 -3.26
CA THR A 478 9.23 -0.48 -1.99
C THR A 478 9.22 -1.97 -1.70
N SER A 479 8.15 -2.69 -2.04
CA SER A 479 8.11 -4.15 -2.00
C SER A 479 9.04 -4.78 -3.01
N GLN A 480 9.16 -4.20 -4.21
CA GLN A 480 10.18 -4.60 -5.17
C GLN A 480 11.60 -4.40 -4.64
N ILE A 481 11.89 -3.28 -3.95
CA ILE A 481 13.20 -3.03 -3.34
C ILE A 481 13.51 -4.10 -2.27
N LEU A 482 12.53 -4.44 -1.43
CA LEU A 482 12.72 -5.42 -0.37
C LEU A 482 12.61 -6.88 -0.83
N GLY A 483 12.13 -7.09 -2.06
CA GLY A 483 11.90 -8.41 -2.65
C GLY A 483 10.65 -9.12 -2.10
N ASN A 484 9.65 -8.37 -1.65
CA ASN A 484 8.37 -8.86 -1.13
C ASN A 484 7.25 -8.74 -2.18
N ASN A 485 6.16 -9.46 -1.98
CA ASN A 485 4.88 -9.19 -2.66
C ASN A 485 4.29 -7.86 -2.19
N GLU A 486 3.45 -7.27 -3.03
CA GLU A 486 2.84 -5.98 -2.76
C GLU A 486 1.82 -6.04 -1.62
N CYS A 487 1.95 -5.09 -0.69
CA CYS A 487 1.01 -4.78 0.37
C CYS A 487 0.39 -6.02 1.06
N PHE A 488 -0.93 -6.14 1.00
CA PHE A 488 -1.75 -7.25 1.47
C PHE A 488 -2.30 -8.12 0.32
N GLU A 489 -1.77 -7.98 -0.89
CA GLU A 489 -2.28 -8.67 -2.08
C GLU A 489 -1.80 -10.12 -2.13
N PRO A 490 -2.58 -11.06 -2.68
CA PRO A 490 -2.08 -12.36 -3.12
C PRO A 490 -1.06 -12.24 -4.26
N TYR A 491 -0.33 -13.32 -4.57
CA TYR A 491 0.49 -13.34 -5.77
C TYR A 491 -0.40 -13.31 -7.02
N THR A 492 -0.17 -12.34 -7.90
CA THR A 492 -0.88 -12.24 -9.17
C THR A 492 -0.51 -13.37 -10.13
N SER A 493 0.74 -13.82 -10.09
CA SER A 493 1.24 -14.98 -10.81
C SER A 493 2.48 -15.55 -10.13
N ASN A 494 2.69 -16.87 -10.22
CA ASN A 494 3.93 -17.50 -9.75
C ASN A 494 5.08 -17.38 -10.75
N ILE A 495 4.85 -16.84 -11.96
CA ILE A 495 5.90 -16.58 -12.94
C ILE A 495 5.61 -15.28 -13.69
N TYR A 496 6.58 -14.37 -13.75
CA TYR A 496 6.38 -13.07 -14.39
C TYR A 496 7.65 -12.61 -15.12
N SER A 497 7.47 -11.82 -16.18
CA SER A 497 8.57 -11.22 -16.92
C SER A 497 8.95 -9.86 -16.33
N ARG A 498 10.24 -9.64 -16.08
CA ARG A 498 10.78 -8.32 -15.72
C ARG A 498 11.68 -7.79 -16.83
N ARG A 499 11.34 -6.61 -17.32
CA ARG A 499 12.17 -5.83 -18.24
C ARG A 499 13.28 -5.10 -17.50
N VAL A 500 14.52 -5.34 -17.89
CA VAL A 500 15.69 -4.55 -17.51
C VAL A 500 16.45 -4.10 -18.76
N LEU A 501 17.45 -3.24 -18.59
CA LEU A 501 18.25 -2.71 -19.71
C LEU A 501 18.91 -3.81 -20.57
N SER A 502 19.16 -4.98 -20.00
CA SER A 502 19.78 -6.13 -20.69
C SER A 502 18.77 -7.11 -21.31
N GLY A 503 17.47 -6.84 -21.25
CA GLY A 503 16.41 -7.69 -21.83
C GLY A 503 15.26 -8.02 -20.88
N GLU A 504 14.43 -8.98 -21.27
CA GLU A 504 13.36 -9.55 -20.45
C GLU A 504 13.82 -10.80 -19.71
N PHE A 505 13.55 -10.86 -18.41
CA PHE A 505 13.91 -11.98 -17.54
C PHE A 505 12.65 -12.60 -16.96
N VAL A 506 12.49 -13.91 -17.17
CA VAL A 506 11.43 -14.68 -16.52
C VAL A 506 11.83 -14.97 -15.08
N VAL A 507 11.07 -14.41 -14.14
CA VAL A 507 11.24 -14.56 -12.70
C VAL A 507 10.16 -15.49 -12.18
N VAL A 508 10.56 -16.51 -11.43
CA VAL A 508 9.65 -17.44 -10.75
C VAL A 508 9.48 -16.97 -9.30
N ASN A 509 8.32 -17.19 -8.70
CA ASN A 509 8.11 -16.99 -7.27
C ASN A 509 9.20 -17.73 -6.49
N LYS A 510 10.02 -16.98 -5.75
CA LYS A 510 11.19 -17.49 -5.03
C LYS A 510 10.83 -18.59 -4.03
N HIS A 511 9.64 -18.52 -3.41
CA HIS A 511 9.18 -19.51 -2.45
C HIS A 511 8.79 -20.80 -3.16
N LEU A 512 7.99 -20.71 -4.22
CA LEU A 512 7.58 -21.87 -5.02
C LEU A 512 8.80 -22.58 -5.60
N LEU A 513 9.73 -21.80 -6.17
CA LEU A 513 10.94 -22.33 -6.76
C LEU A 513 11.77 -23.11 -5.73
N HIS A 514 11.92 -22.56 -4.52
CA HIS A 514 12.60 -23.23 -3.42
C HIS A 514 11.95 -24.56 -3.07
N ASP A 515 10.63 -24.57 -2.84
CA ASP A 515 9.91 -25.80 -2.46
C ASP A 515 9.99 -26.87 -3.57
N LEU A 516 9.83 -26.48 -4.83
CA LEU A 516 9.95 -27.42 -5.97
C LEU A 516 11.38 -27.96 -6.15
N THR A 517 12.40 -27.16 -5.83
CA THR A 517 13.80 -27.60 -5.85
C THR A 517 14.10 -28.55 -4.70
N GLU A 518 13.64 -28.26 -3.47
CA GLU A 518 13.81 -29.16 -2.33
C GLU A 518 13.11 -30.51 -2.54
N MET A 519 11.95 -30.48 -3.20
CA MET A 519 11.24 -31.70 -3.60
C MET A 519 11.90 -32.46 -4.75
N GLY A 520 12.89 -31.87 -5.43
CA GLY A 520 13.58 -32.48 -6.58
C GLY A 520 12.72 -32.55 -7.85
N VAL A 521 11.63 -31.79 -7.95
CA VAL A 521 10.71 -31.80 -9.10
C VAL A 521 10.94 -30.65 -10.08
N TRP A 522 11.75 -29.65 -9.69
CA TRP A 522 12.05 -28.49 -10.53
C TRP A 522 12.84 -28.88 -11.80
N THR A 523 12.20 -28.73 -12.97
CA THR A 523 12.82 -29.00 -14.27
C THR A 523 12.48 -27.92 -15.28
N PRO A 524 13.28 -27.74 -16.36
CA PRO A 524 12.93 -26.85 -17.46
C PRO A 524 11.55 -27.17 -18.10
N ALA A 525 11.17 -28.44 -18.12
CA ALA A 525 9.87 -28.87 -18.62
C ALA A 525 8.73 -28.38 -17.70
N LEU A 526 8.86 -28.56 -16.38
CA LEU A 526 7.89 -28.04 -15.41
C LEU A 526 7.80 -26.52 -15.46
N LYS A 527 8.94 -25.82 -15.55
CA LYS A 527 8.95 -24.37 -15.75
C LYS A 527 8.13 -23.95 -16.97
N ASN A 528 8.33 -24.61 -18.12
CA ASN A 528 7.58 -24.29 -19.34
C ASN A 528 6.08 -24.60 -19.22
N LYS A 529 5.70 -25.64 -18.46
CA LYS A 529 4.28 -25.90 -18.14
C LYS A 529 3.68 -24.79 -17.29
N ILE A 530 4.40 -24.30 -16.27
CA ILE A 530 3.95 -23.18 -15.44
C ILE A 530 3.78 -21.91 -16.30
N ILE A 531 4.69 -21.65 -17.25
CA ILE A 531 4.54 -20.55 -18.22
C ILE A 531 3.29 -20.76 -19.09
N TYR A 532 3.06 -21.98 -19.58
CA TYR A 532 1.90 -22.31 -20.42
C TYR A 532 0.56 -22.12 -19.69
N GLU A 533 0.55 -22.31 -18.38
CA GLU A 533 -0.62 -22.09 -17.51
C GLU A 533 -0.61 -20.69 -16.85
N ASP A 534 0.07 -19.71 -17.46
CA ASP A 534 0.12 -18.31 -17.01
C ASP A 534 0.57 -18.11 -15.53
N GLY A 535 1.37 -19.05 -15.03
CA GLY A 535 1.87 -19.08 -13.66
C GLY A 535 1.01 -19.82 -12.65
N SER A 536 -0.06 -20.47 -13.09
CA SER A 536 -0.81 -21.41 -12.26
C SER A 536 -0.03 -22.72 -12.05
N VAL A 537 -0.15 -23.28 -10.85
CA VAL A 537 0.37 -24.62 -10.51
C VAL A 537 -0.74 -25.65 -10.32
N GLN A 538 -2.01 -25.26 -10.43
CA GLN A 538 -3.15 -26.11 -10.05
C GLN A 538 -3.26 -27.39 -10.90
N LYS A 539 -2.90 -27.31 -12.18
CA LYS A 539 -3.00 -28.44 -13.13
C LYS A 539 -1.77 -29.35 -13.14
N MET A 540 -0.75 -29.08 -12.31
CA MET A 540 0.50 -29.85 -12.30
C MET A 540 0.31 -31.14 -11.49
N THR A 541 0.49 -32.30 -12.09
CA THR A 541 0.35 -33.59 -11.39
C THR A 541 1.56 -33.91 -10.51
N GLU A 542 2.70 -33.31 -10.81
CA GLU A 542 3.94 -33.44 -10.07
C GLU A 542 3.95 -32.67 -8.73
N ILE A 543 2.99 -31.75 -8.55
CA ILE A 543 2.88 -30.90 -7.36
C ILE A 543 1.75 -31.41 -6.44
N PRO A 544 2.03 -31.67 -5.16
CA PRO A 544 1.02 -32.03 -4.16
C PRO A 544 -0.06 -30.98 -3.94
N ASP A 545 -1.25 -31.40 -3.55
CA ASP A 545 -2.43 -30.52 -3.45
C ASP A 545 -2.33 -29.52 -2.29
N ASP A 546 -1.63 -29.87 -1.21
CA ASP A 546 -1.30 -28.95 -0.12
C ASP A 546 -0.38 -27.81 -0.60
N LEU A 547 0.63 -28.12 -1.42
CA LEU A 547 1.50 -27.09 -2.00
C LEU A 547 0.74 -26.23 -3.03
N LYS A 548 -0.12 -26.84 -3.86
CA LYS A 548 -0.99 -26.09 -4.78
C LYS A 548 -1.91 -25.12 -4.06
N ALA A 549 -2.43 -25.49 -2.89
CA ALA A 549 -3.29 -24.62 -2.09
C ALA A 549 -2.54 -23.38 -1.59
N ILE A 550 -1.27 -23.52 -1.20
CA ILE A 550 -0.41 -22.41 -0.75
C ILE A 550 -0.11 -21.44 -1.91
N TYR A 551 0.15 -21.97 -3.11
CA TYR A 551 0.57 -21.18 -4.28
C TYR A 551 -0.56 -20.82 -5.23
N LYS A 552 -1.80 -20.75 -4.73
CA LYS A 552 -2.91 -20.19 -5.51
C LYS A 552 -2.59 -18.76 -5.94
N THR A 553 -2.87 -18.46 -7.20
CA THR A 553 -2.79 -17.08 -7.71
C THR A 553 -4.05 -16.30 -7.34
N VAL A 554 -4.00 -14.97 -7.44
CA VAL A 554 -5.16 -14.11 -7.16
C VAL A 554 -6.39 -14.46 -8.02
N TRP A 555 -6.17 -14.99 -9.22
CA TRP A 555 -7.23 -15.42 -10.16
C TRP A 555 -7.94 -16.69 -9.69
N GLU A 556 -7.29 -17.47 -8.84
CA GLU A 556 -7.79 -18.75 -8.30
C GLU A 556 -8.45 -18.58 -6.92
N ILE A 557 -8.28 -17.40 -6.30
CA ILE A 557 -8.86 -17.06 -4.99
C ILE A 557 -10.20 -16.35 -5.19
N LYS A 558 -11.19 -16.74 -4.38
CA LYS A 558 -12.50 -16.10 -4.39
C LYS A 558 -12.38 -14.64 -3.92
N GLN A 559 -12.75 -13.69 -4.77
CA GLN A 559 -12.66 -12.26 -4.46
C GLN A 559 -13.50 -11.85 -3.24
N LYS A 560 -14.64 -12.51 -2.99
CA LYS A 560 -15.42 -12.29 -1.76
C LYS A 560 -14.61 -12.58 -0.50
N THR A 561 -13.79 -13.63 -0.50
CA THR A 561 -12.90 -13.94 0.63
C THR A 561 -11.85 -12.85 0.83
N LEU A 562 -11.34 -12.23 -0.23
CA LEU A 562 -10.42 -11.10 -0.12
C LEU A 562 -11.10 -9.86 0.47
N VAL A 563 -12.37 -9.61 0.09
CA VAL A 563 -13.20 -8.56 0.68
C VAL A 563 -13.49 -8.84 2.15
N ASP A 564 -13.83 -10.08 2.53
CA ASP A 564 -14.05 -10.46 3.92
C ASP A 564 -12.78 -10.22 4.76
N MET A 565 -11.61 -10.62 4.24
CA MET A 565 -10.33 -10.31 4.88
C MET A 565 -10.05 -8.80 4.96
N ALA A 566 -10.49 -8.02 3.97
CA ALA A 566 -10.37 -6.56 3.96
C ALA A 566 -11.22 -5.90 5.05
N VAL A 567 -12.46 -6.37 5.22
CA VAL A 567 -13.38 -5.91 6.27
C VAL A 567 -12.84 -6.28 7.66
N ASP A 568 -12.35 -7.51 7.80
CA ASP A 568 -11.77 -8.04 9.02
C ASP A 568 -10.59 -7.19 9.53
N ARG A 569 -9.67 -6.79 8.64
CA ARG A 569 -8.59 -5.85 8.99
C ARG A 569 -9.05 -4.39 9.07
N GLY A 570 -10.08 -4.02 8.31
CA GLY A 570 -10.68 -2.68 8.31
C GLY A 570 -11.14 -2.22 9.70
N CYS A 571 -11.51 -3.17 10.56
CA CYS A 571 -11.84 -2.93 11.96
C CYS A 571 -10.67 -2.32 12.78
N TYR A 572 -9.44 -2.43 12.29
CA TYR A 572 -8.21 -1.92 12.90
C TYR A 572 -7.47 -0.91 11.99
N ILE A 573 -8.14 -0.40 10.96
CA ILE A 573 -7.60 0.61 10.04
C ILE A 573 -8.48 1.87 10.21
N ASP A 574 -7.92 2.95 10.74
CA ASP A 574 -8.65 4.20 10.99
C ASP A 574 -8.77 5.12 9.77
N GLN A 575 -8.17 4.73 8.65
CA GLN A 575 -8.34 5.35 7.32
C GLN A 575 -9.06 4.40 6.35
N SER A 576 -8.37 3.96 5.29
CA SER A 576 -8.82 2.98 4.30
C SER A 576 -7.64 2.11 3.85
N GLN A 577 -7.85 1.27 2.83
CA GLN A 577 -6.84 0.38 2.24
C GLN A 577 -7.00 0.35 0.71
N SER A 578 -5.88 0.26 -0.02
CA SER A 578 -5.87 0.20 -1.49
C SER A 578 -6.17 -1.22 -2.00
N LEU A 579 -7.45 -1.61 -1.97
CA LEU A 579 -7.87 -2.96 -2.35
C LEU A 579 -8.05 -3.10 -3.88
N ASN A 580 -7.24 -3.93 -4.52
CA ASN A 580 -7.46 -4.30 -5.92
C ASN A 580 -8.43 -5.49 -6.04
N VAL A 581 -9.24 -5.48 -7.09
CA VAL A 581 -10.13 -6.59 -7.45
C VAL A 581 -9.64 -7.24 -8.72
N HIS A 582 -9.49 -8.56 -8.69
CA HIS A 582 -9.02 -9.34 -9.82
C HIS A 582 -10.12 -10.29 -10.31
N MET A 583 -10.55 -10.13 -11.56
CA MET A 583 -11.62 -10.94 -12.13
C MET A 583 -11.27 -11.32 -13.57
N GLU A 584 -11.07 -12.62 -13.83
CA GLU A 584 -10.64 -13.12 -15.15
C GLU A 584 -11.68 -12.84 -16.25
N GLN A 585 -12.96 -13.11 -15.95
CA GLN A 585 -14.09 -12.89 -16.84
C GLN A 585 -15.12 -12.01 -16.14
N PRO A 586 -14.92 -10.67 -16.15
CA PRO A 586 -15.83 -9.74 -15.51
C PRO A 586 -17.14 -9.67 -16.28
N ASN A 587 -18.24 -9.62 -15.54
CA ASN A 587 -19.56 -9.33 -16.07
C ASN A 587 -20.34 -8.49 -15.05
N PHE A 588 -21.44 -7.89 -15.50
CA PHE A 588 -22.22 -7.00 -14.64
C PHE A 588 -22.71 -7.70 -13.36
N GLY A 589 -23.11 -8.97 -13.43
CA GLY A 589 -23.59 -9.71 -12.26
C GLY A 589 -22.51 -9.96 -11.21
N LYS A 590 -21.32 -10.41 -11.62
CA LYS A 590 -20.19 -10.66 -10.72
C LYS A 590 -19.69 -9.38 -10.06
N LEU A 591 -19.53 -8.30 -10.84
CA LEU A 591 -19.09 -7.00 -10.31
C LEU A 591 -20.13 -6.39 -9.38
N THR A 592 -21.42 -6.45 -9.75
CA THR A 592 -22.51 -6.03 -8.87
C THR A 592 -22.46 -6.78 -7.55
N SER A 593 -22.42 -8.12 -7.60
CA SER A 593 -22.40 -8.95 -6.39
C SER A 593 -21.22 -8.60 -5.50
N LEU A 594 -20.03 -8.36 -6.05
CA LEU A 594 -18.84 -8.02 -5.27
C LEU A 594 -18.93 -6.63 -4.63
N HIS A 595 -19.35 -5.60 -5.39
CA HIS A 595 -19.51 -4.24 -4.85
C HIS A 595 -20.58 -4.19 -3.77
N PHE A 596 -21.71 -4.86 -3.96
CA PHE A 596 -22.75 -4.92 -2.92
C PHE A 596 -22.31 -5.73 -1.71
N HIS A 597 -21.53 -6.81 -1.89
CA HIS A 597 -20.93 -7.56 -0.79
C HIS A 597 -19.96 -6.71 0.03
N ALA A 598 -19.09 -5.93 -0.64
CA ALA A 598 -18.20 -4.99 0.05
C ALA A 598 -19.00 -3.94 0.83
N TRP A 599 -19.94 -3.27 0.16
CA TRP A 599 -20.79 -2.25 0.79
C TRP A 599 -21.60 -2.77 1.99
N SER A 600 -22.20 -3.96 1.88
CA SER A 600 -23.01 -4.55 2.95
C SER A 600 -22.16 -4.92 4.16
N LYS A 601 -21.05 -5.63 3.93
CA LYS A 601 -20.12 -6.01 5.00
C LYS A 601 -19.56 -4.79 5.71
N GLU A 602 -19.21 -3.75 4.96
CA GLU A 602 -18.74 -2.50 5.54
C GLU A 602 -19.81 -1.81 6.38
N ASN A 603 -21.08 -1.81 5.98
CA ASN A 603 -22.16 -1.21 6.76
C ASN A 603 -22.66 -2.09 7.92
N GLY A 604 -22.13 -3.31 8.08
CA GLY A 604 -22.53 -4.24 9.14
C GLY A 604 -23.95 -4.79 8.97
N THR A 605 -24.49 -4.81 7.74
CA THR A 605 -25.77 -5.48 7.45
C THR A 605 -25.64 -7.00 7.61
N LYS A 606 -26.70 -7.64 8.12
CA LYS A 606 -26.63 -9.04 8.58
C LYS A 606 -26.65 -10.02 7.40
N ALA A 607 -26.09 -11.22 7.57
CA ALA A 607 -26.07 -12.28 6.55
C ALA A 607 -27.45 -12.66 5.97
N ALA A 608 -28.55 -12.50 6.72
CA ALA A 608 -29.91 -12.72 6.22
C ALA A 608 -30.36 -11.67 5.20
N GLU A 609 -29.83 -10.44 5.28
CA GLU A 609 -30.05 -9.40 4.28
C GLU A 609 -29.14 -9.63 3.05
N GLU A 610 -27.98 -10.28 3.19
CA GLU A 610 -27.11 -10.66 2.07
C GLU A 610 -27.76 -11.70 1.14
N GLU A 611 -28.47 -12.70 1.67
CA GLU A 611 -29.23 -13.66 0.84
C GLU A 611 -30.37 -12.98 0.06
N ASP A 612 -31.03 -11.99 0.67
CA ASP A 612 -32.06 -11.18 0.00
C ASP A 612 -31.44 -10.21 -1.03
N VAL A 613 -30.26 -9.65 -0.75
CA VAL A 613 -29.45 -8.88 -1.71
C VAL A 613 -29.09 -9.77 -2.90
N GLU A 614 -28.53 -10.97 -2.69
CA GLU A 614 -28.16 -11.88 -3.77
C GLU A 614 -29.38 -12.31 -4.61
N ALA A 615 -30.51 -12.60 -3.98
CA ALA A 615 -31.75 -12.94 -4.67
C ALA A 615 -32.26 -11.76 -5.53
N LYS A 616 -32.26 -10.54 -4.99
CA LYS A 616 -32.65 -9.32 -5.72
C LYS A 616 -31.67 -8.98 -6.85
N MET A 617 -30.36 -9.20 -6.64
CA MET A 617 -29.33 -8.98 -7.65
C MET A 617 -29.40 -10.02 -8.78
N ALA A 618 -29.67 -11.28 -8.46
CA ALA A 618 -29.92 -12.32 -9.46
C ALA A 618 -31.17 -12.00 -10.31
N GLN A 619 -32.23 -11.46 -9.68
CA GLN A 619 -33.40 -10.95 -10.41
C GLN A 619 -33.05 -9.75 -11.30
N MET A 620 -32.22 -8.81 -10.83
CA MET A 620 -31.75 -7.64 -11.60
C MET A 620 -30.96 -8.05 -12.86
N VAL A 621 -30.06 -9.05 -12.75
CA VAL A 621 -29.33 -9.60 -13.90
C VAL A 621 -30.25 -10.35 -14.87
N CYS A 622 -31.30 -10.98 -14.34
CA CYS A 622 -32.27 -11.73 -15.14
C CYS A 622 -33.29 -10.83 -15.87
N SER A 623 -33.72 -9.71 -15.27
CA SER A 623 -34.77 -8.84 -15.82
C SER A 623 -34.34 -7.99 -17.03
N LEU A 624 -33.04 -7.78 -17.21
CA LEU A 624 -32.49 -6.92 -18.29
C LEU A 624 -32.04 -7.71 -19.52
N ASN A 625 -31.89 -9.04 -19.38
CA ASN A 625 -31.67 -9.93 -20.51
C ASN A 625 -33.05 -10.30 -21.07
N ASN A 626 -33.35 -9.83 -22.28
CA ASN A 626 -34.50 -10.27 -23.06
C ASN A 626 -34.62 -11.80 -22.94
N ARG A 627 -35.80 -12.29 -22.54
CA ARG A 627 -36.03 -13.73 -22.28
C ARG A 627 -35.72 -14.63 -23.50
N GLU A 628 -35.62 -14.03 -24.70
CA GLU A 628 -35.34 -14.70 -25.97
C GLU A 628 -33.85 -14.77 -26.36
N GLU A 629 -32.93 -14.08 -25.68
CA GLU A 629 -31.49 -14.01 -26.07
C GLU A 629 -30.49 -14.63 -25.06
N CYS A 630 -30.94 -15.33 -24.00
CA CYS A 630 -30.03 -15.87 -23.00
C CYS A 630 -29.24 -17.11 -23.49
N LEU A 631 -27.91 -16.97 -23.68
CA LEU A 631 -26.95 -18.08 -23.85
C LEU A 631 -26.38 -18.61 -22.51
N ALA A 632 -26.63 -17.94 -21.38
CA ALA A 632 -26.12 -18.33 -20.06
C ALA A 632 -27.12 -19.17 -19.23
N CYS A 633 -28.35 -19.33 -19.72
CA CYS A 633 -29.42 -20.09 -19.10
C CYS A 633 -29.53 -21.40 -19.89
N GLY A 634 -28.90 -22.48 -19.40
CA GLY A 634 -28.72 -23.73 -20.14
C GLY A 634 -29.99 -24.26 -20.82
N ARG A 635 -29.90 -24.54 -22.12
CA ARG A 635 -30.80 -25.47 -22.78
C ARG A 635 -30.44 -26.88 -22.30
N ASN A 636 -31.23 -27.42 -21.38
CA ASN A 636 -31.42 -28.86 -21.28
C ASN A 636 -32.50 -29.25 -22.31
N HIS A 637 -32.05 -29.79 -23.44
CA HIS A 637 -32.69 -30.90 -24.14
C HIS A 637 -31.62 -31.77 -24.76
#